data_AF-A0A538C9K4-F1
#
_entry.id   AF-A0A538C9K4-F1
#
_cell.length_a   1.000
_cell.length_b   1.000
_cell.length_c   1.000
_cell.angle_alpha   90.00
_cell.angle_beta   90.00
_cell.angle_gamma   90.00
#
_symmetry.space_group_name_H-M   'P 1'
#
loop_
_entity.id
_entity.type
_entity.pdbx_description
1 polymer ?
#
loop_
_entity_poly.entity_id
_entity_poly.type
_entity_poly.pdbx_seq_one_letter_code
_entity_poly.pdbx_strand_id
1 'polypeptide(L)'
;MQRSPATRRLPQSGSRLDNGRENSFPSPTGARMNRLQELHEAGVSIWLDTIRRSLITSGEFQRMVSEDALTGVTSNPTIFEKAISGSTDYDEPIRSLLADDVTDPKDLFFALGLEDIRMAADVLRVPYAATGGADGFASFELTPDLAHDVDGSVSQGHALWARLDRPNVMIKVPATKEGIPVIEELTAVGVNVNVTLLFAVERYEEAALAYQSGLERRLSAGEAVDTVASVASFFVSRVDTAVDRILPADSPLHGKVAVANARRAYRRFRDLFRGPRWETLARAGARVQRPLWASTGTKNPQYSDVLYVEELIAPDTVNTMPETTLLAFKDHGRVRPSIEHGLEEAERVLKELGRAEVDLDAVTAKLEEEGVALFEESFQELQAVIEERVDAIRQQKHRRTAALASLDQEVSLRLVRFDQDDTVRRIWGRDNTVWRPDPTEITNRLGWLTAHEVMRERCPELKAFAAQCAADGLTWAVLAGMGGSSLAPEVLRATFGVAPGMLDLVVLDTTHPDQILAVERQLDLDRTLFLIASKSGTTTETLSHLAYFWEKVPDGSRFVAITDPGTPLESLARERAFRATFLNPPDIGGRYSALSYFGLVPGALIGADLDGLLDRAAEAAHACVPYVPLDDNPGAWLGALLGEGAREGRDTLTLVLDERIRTFGYCVEQLIAESPNRPARKGRASSPWKAKTWARPRCTAPIVCSSRWGSRSCTKLSVPWGRPAIPSPTSSWTTPSSWGGSSSGGSSPRPWRGPCWASSPSTSRTFRKPRTTPSACSRRERSRTPDTTISNPCSARYGPGTTWPSRRICHGTNPRSGASTTRGCACGIG
;
A
#
# COMPACT_ATOMS: atom_id res chain seq x y z
N MET A 1 29.53 59.07 40.96
CA MET A 1 28.96 58.67 42.27
C MET A 1 27.43 58.67 42.19
N GLN A 2 26.76 58.10 43.18
CA GLN A 2 25.31 57.82 43.21
C GLN A 2 24.41 59.06 43.01
N ARG A 3 23.28 58.88 42.31
CA ARG A 3 21.93 59.07 42.88
C ARG A 3 20.84 58.44 41.99
N SER A 4 19.69 58.18 42.59
CA SER A 4 18.54 57.39 42.10
C SER A 4 17.35 57.66 43.04
N PRO A 5 16.09 57.31 42.74
CA PRO A 5 15.34 57.42 41.49
C PRO A 5 14.05 58.28 41.68
N ALA A 6 13.19 58.39 40.65
CA ALA A 6 11.79 58.81 40.80
C ALA A 6 10.88 58.05 39.83
N THR A 7 9.62 57.81 40.19
CA THR A 7 8.61 57.11 39.36
C THR A 7 7.21 57.71 39.54
N ARG A 8 6.33 57.48 38.54
CA ARG A 8 4.87 57.79 38.49
C ARG A 8 4.53 59.31 38.36
N ARG A 9 3.48 59.76 37.62
CA ARG A 9 2.35 59.10 36.91
C ARG A 9 2.07 59.72 35.51
N LEU A 10 1.31 58.98 34.71
CA LEU A 10 0.34 59.30 33.62
C LEU A 10 0.08 60.79 33.25
N PRO A 11 -0.21 61.08 31.96
CA PRO A 11 -1.62 61.33 31.62
C PRO A 11 -2.16 60.77 30.28
N GLN A 12 -3.48 60.57 30.30
CA GLN A 12 -4.55 60.57 29.27
C GLN A 12 -4.29 60.79 27.75
N SER A 13 -4.90 59.87 26.97
CA SER A 13 -5.73 60.04 25.74
C SER A 13 -5.38 61.04 24.62
N GLY A 14 -5.48 60.57 23.36
CA GLY A 14 -5.92 61.43 22.25
C GLY A 14 -5.43 61.08 20.84
N SER A 15 -6.18 60.23 20.11
CA SER A 15 -6.18 60.09 18.64
C SER A 15 -4.86 59.98 17.86
N ARG A 16 -4.72 58.89 17.08
CA ARG A 16 -4.66 58.97 15.61
C ARG A 16 -5.00 57.61 15.00
N LEU A 17 -5.51 57.65 13.77
CA LEU A 17 -5.68 56.47 12.92
C LEU A 17 -4.29 56.04 12.42
N ASP A 18 -4.07 54.75 12.29
CA ASP A 18 -3.00 54.18 11.48
C ASP A 18 -3.54 52.95 10.73
N ASN A 19 -3.08 52.73 9.51
CA ASN A 19 -3.64 51.74 8.58
C ASN A 19 -2.83 50.44 8.55
N GLY A 20 -3.49 49.37 8.11
CA GLY A 20 -2.84 48.24 7.42
C GLY A 20 -1.73 47.52 8.17
N ARG A 21 -2.06 46.40 8.82
CA ARG A 21 -1.13 45.29 8.96
C ARG A 21 -1.74 44.03 8.40
N GLU A 22 -1.11 43.51 7.36
CA GLU A 22 -1.42 42.22 6.77
C GLU A 22 -1.04 41.12 7.77
N ASN A 23 -1.92 40.14 7.97
CA ASN A 23 -1.60 38.95 8.77
C ASN A 23 -0.89 37.92 7.87
N SER A 24 0.35 38.22 7.49
CA SER A 24 1.23 37.22 6.87
C SER A 24 1.66 36.19 7.93
N PHE A 25 1.43 34.91 7.64
CA PHE A 25 1.98 33.82 8.46
C PHE A 25 3.51 33.75 8.26
N PRO A 26 4.28 33.35 9.29
CA PRO A 26 5.73 33.27 9.18
C PRO A 26 6.12 32.14 8.21
N SER A 27 6.82 32.50 7.13
CA SER A 27 7.38 31.55 6.17
C SER A 27 8.35 30.59 6.87
N PRO A 28 8.25 29.25 6.65
CA PRO A 28 9.26 28.31 7.10
C PRO A 28 10.60 28.57 6.40
N THR A 29 11.70 28.35 7.11
CA THR A 29 13.02 28.86 6.74
C THR A 29 13.55 28.35 5.39
N GLY A 30 13.58 29.22 4.38
CA GLY A 30 14.49 29.12 3.24
C GLY A 30 14.23 27.97 2.26
N ALA A 31 13.09 27.29 2.33
CA ALA A 31 12.68 26.32 1.32
C ALA A 31 12.41 27.05 0.00
N ARG A 32 13.04 26.59 -1.10
CA ARG A 32 12.69 27.04 -2.45
C ARG A 32 11.32 26.45 -2.81
N MET A 33 10.42 27.29 -3.30
CA MET A 33 9.10 26.82 -3.76
C MET A 33 9.24 25.80 -4.89
N ASN A 34 8.33 24.84 -4.93
CA ASN A 34 8.23 23.88 -6.03
C ASN A 34 7.27 24.38 -7.12
N ARG A 35 7.31 23.74 -8.30
CA ARG A 35 6.53 24.18 -9.46
C ARG A 35 5.02 24.10 -9.30
N LEU A 36 4.51 23.24 -8.41
CA LEU A 36 3.08 23.16 -8.11
C LEU A 36 2.67 24.38 -7.25
N GLN A 37 3.52 24.81 -6.32
CA GLN A 37 3.33 26.08 -5.62
C GLN A 37 3.40 27.28 -6.59
N GLU A 38 4.37 27.32 -7.50
CA GLU A 38 4.47 28.35 -8.55
C GLU A 38 3.24 28.37 -9.49
N LEU A 39 2.69 27.19 -9.82
CA LEU A 39 1.47 27.04 -10.64
C LEU A 39 0.22 27.51 -9.89
N HIS A 40 0.16 27.27 -8.58
CA HIS A 40 -0.92 27.75 -7.73
C HIS A 40 -0.91 29.27 -7.56
N GLU A 41 0.28 29.87 -7.37
CA GLU A 41 0.44 31.33 -7.37
C GLU A 41 0.06 31.98 -8.71
N ALA A 42 0.19 31.26 -9.84
CA ALA A 42 -0.31 31.69 -11.15
C ALA A 42 -1.84 31.62 -11.32
N GLY A 43 -2.59 31.26 -10.27
CA GLY A 43 -4.05 31.27 -10.24
C GLY A 43 -4.72 29.98 -10.72
N VAL A 44 -3.99 28.87 -10.78
CA VAL A 44 -4.51 27.53 -11.12
C VAL A 44 -4.62 26.67 -9.86
N SER A 45 -5.83 26.23 -9.54
CA SER A 45 -6.04 25.27 -8.44
C SER A 45 -5.65 23.85 -8.86
N ILE A 46 -4.89 23.17 -8.02
CA ILE A 46 -4.27 21.87 -8.34
C ILE A 46 -5.08 20.78 -7.68
N TRP A 47 -5.75 19.96 -8.48
CA TRP A 47 -6.58 18.85 -8.01
C TRP A 47 -6.00 17.51 -8.49
N LEU A 48 -6.23 16.43 -7.74
CA LEU A 48 -5.76 15.09 -8.07
C LEU A 48 -6.88 14.26 -8.72
N ASP A 49 -6.62 13.66 -9.88
CA ASP A 49 -7.56 12.80 -10.62
C ASP A 49 -7.41 11.31 -10.23
N THR A 50 -7.21 11.07 -8.93
CA THR A 50 -7.07 9.76 -8.29
C THR A 50 -7.55 9.86 -6.84
N ILE A 51 -8.30 8.87 -6.36
CA ILE A 51 -8.58 8.66 -4.94
C ILE A 51 -8.33 7.19 -4.59
N ARG A 52 -7.67 6.95 -3.45
CA ARG A 52 -7.44 5.62 -2.85
C ARG A 52 -7.47 5.78 -1.33
N ARG A 53 -7.99 4.79 -0.63
CA ARG A 53 -8.10 4.84 0.84
C ARG A 53 -6.72 4.91 1.51
N SER A 54 -5.75 4.10 1.09
CA SER A 54 -4.33 4.17 1.54
C SER A 54 -3.69 5.54 1.36
N LEU A 55 -3.91 6.21 0.22
CA LEU A 55 -3.37 7.56 -0.06
C LEU A 55 -3.83 8.57 1.01
N ILE A 56 -5.06 8.45 1.49
CA ILE A 56 -5.63 9.33 2.52
C ILE A 56 -5.13 8.91 3.91
N THR A 57 -5.26 7.63 4.27
CA THR A 57 -5.02 7.15 5.64
C THR A 57 -3.53 7.02 6.01
N SER A 58 -2.64 6.87 5.04
CA SER A 58 -1.18 6.96 5.23
C SER A 58 -0.70 8.36 5.65
N GLY A 59 -1.49 9.39 5.32
CA GLY A 59 -1.09 10.79 5.44
C GLY A 59 -0.41 11.37 4.20
N GLU A 60 -0.24 10.61 3.11
CA GLU A 60 0.35 11.15 1.87
C GLU A 60 -0.53 12.24 1.24
N PHE A 61 -1.85 12.04 1.17
CA PHE A 61 -2.76 13.08 0.68
C PHE A 61 -2.63 14.37 1.51
N GLN A 62 -2.48 14.25 2.83
CA GLN A 62 -2.22 15.38 3.72
C GLN A 62 -0.87 16.04 3.45
N ARG A 63 0.18 15.26 3.14
CA ARG A 63 1.50 15.75 2.71
C ARG A 63 1.40 16.54 1.42
N MET A 64 0.71 16.03 0.40
CA MET A 64 0.50 16.72 -0.89
C MET A 64 -0.24 18.06 -0.71
N VAL A 65 -1.24 18.12 0.17
CA VAL A 65 -1.93 19.38 0.53
C VAL A 65 -0.98 20.39 1.18
N SER A 66 -0.05 19.95 2.04
CA SER A 66 0.88 20.86 2.74
C SER A 66 2.15 21.24 1.96
N GLU A 67 2.67 20.35 1.12
CA GLU A 67 3.95 20.52 0.41
C GLU A 67 3.75 20.93 -1.06
N ASP A 68 2.74 20.37 -1.72
CA ASP A 68 2.59 20.37 -3.18
C ASP A 68 1.40 21.24 -3.65
N ALA A 69 0.88 22.09 -2.77
CA ALA A 69 -0.25 23.00 -3.03
C ALA A 69 -1.50 22.30 -3.60
N LEU A 70 -1.74 21.05 -3.22
CA LEU A 70 -2.93 20.31 -3.63
C LEU A 70 -4.18 20.89 -2.94
N THR A 71 -5.17 21.34 -3.71
CA THR A 71 -6.39 21.99 -3.21
C THR A 71 -7.69 21.27 -3.60
N GLY A 72 -7.64 20.07 -4.16
CA GLY A 72 -8.83 19.25 -4.38
C GLY A 72 -8.57 17.84 -4.91
N VAL A 73 -9.64 17.07 -5.08
CA VAL A 73 -9.61 15.71 -5.61
C VAL A 73 -10.87 15.39 -6.42
N THR A 74 -10.71 14.67 -7.54
CA THR A 74 -11.80 14.08 -8.32
C THR A 74 -11.83 12.57 -8.19
N SER A 75 -13.04 12.01 -8.24
CA SER A 75 -13.27 10.58 -8.38
C SER A 75 -14.13 10.29 -9.63
N ASN A 76 -14.14 9.02 -10.03
CA ASN A 76 -15.03 8.43 -11.03
C ASN A 76 -15.06 6.89 -10.84
N PRO A 77 -16.02 6.15 -11.45
CA PRO A 77 -16.11 4.70 -11.28
C PRO A 77 -14.81 3.94 -11.59
N THR A 78 -14.12 4.29 -12.68
CA THR A 78 -12.85 3.68 -13.11
C THR A 78 -11.67 3.91 -12.14
N ILE A 79 -11.73 4.96 -11.31
CA ILE A 79 -10.74 5.19 -10.25
C ILE A 79 -11.01 4.25 -9.07
N PHE A 80 -12.27 4.11 -8.68
CA PHE A 80 -12.68 3.20 -7.60
C PHE A 80 -12.49 1.72 -7.98
N GLU A 81 -12.72 1.34 -9.25
CA GLU A 81 -12.40 0.01 -9.78
C GLU A 81 -10.94 -0.32 -9.45
N LYS A 82 -10.00 0.50 -9.94
CA LYS A 82 -8.54 0.32 -9.78
C LYS A 82 -8.05 0.45 -8.34
N ALA A 83 -8.84 1.06 -7.46
CA ALA A 83 -8.58 1.12 -6.04
C ALA A 83 -9.01 -0.17 -5.32
N ILE A 84 -10.15 -0.76 -5.71
CA ILE A 84 -10.72 -1.96 -5.08
C ILE A 84 -10.12 -3.26 -5.66
N SER A 85 -9.88 -3.32 -6.97
CA SER A 85 -9.20 -4.45 -7.62
C SER A 85 -7.71 -4.50 -7.22
N GLY A 86 -7.02 -3.39 -7.37
CA GLY A 86 -5.56 -3.26 -7.24
C GLY A 86 -4.98 -3.03 -5.83
N SER A 87 -5.77 -3.11 -4.76
CA SER A 87 -5.28 -2.95 -3.38
C SER A 87 -5.94 -3.92 -2.40
N THR A 88 -5.60 -3.84 -1.11
CA THR A 88 -6.34 -4.46 0.01
C THR A 88 -7.07 -3.47 0.90
N ASP A 89 -7.12 -2.17 0.54
CA ASP A 89 -7.57 -1.13 1.47
C ASP A 89 -9.06 -1.27 1.85
N TYR A 90 -9.82 -1.92 0.98
CA TYR A 90 -11.26 -2.09 1.08
C TYR A 90 -11.67 -3.44 1.71
N ASP A 91 -10.72 -4.34 1.99
CA ASP A 91 -10.99 -5.69 2.50
C ASP A 91 -11.75 -5.70 3.84
N GLU A 92 -11.24 -4.99 4.85
CA GLU A 92 -11.87 -4.92 6.17
C GLU A 92 -13.14 -4.05 6.19
N PRO A 93 -13.19 -2.90 5.49
CA PRO A 93 -14.44 -2.18 5.24
C PRO A 93 -15.55 -3.07 4.64
N ILE A 94 -15.23 -3.89 3.63
CA ILE A 94 -16.20 -4.84 3.05
C ILE A 94 -16.60 -5.92 4.06
N ARG A 95 -15.67 -6.43 4.90
CA ARG A 95 -16.03 -7.37 6.00
C ARG A 95 -17.01 -6.77 6.99
N SER A 96 -16.81 -5.51 7.40
CA SER A 96 -17.75 -4.83 8.31
C SER A 96 -19.11 -4.66 7.67
N LEU A 97 -19.17 -4.16 6.43
CA LEU A 97 -20.43 -3.95 5.72
C LEU A 97 -21.20 -5.26 5.49
N LEU A 98 -20.50 -6.35 5.14
CA LEU A 98 -21.08 -7.70 5.04
C LEU A 98 -21.56 -8.26 6.38
N ALA A 99 -21.01 -7.80 7.52
CA ALA A 99 -21.48 -8.18 8.86
C ALA A 99 -22.71 -7.37 9.31
N ASP A 100 -22.91 -6.17 8.73
CA ASP A 100 -24.11 -5.33 8.87
C ASP A 100 -25.17 -5.65 7.79
N ASP A 101 -25.13 -6.86 7.21
CA ASP A 101 -26.00 -7.39 6.13
C ASP A 101 -25.99 -6.59 4.79
N VAL A 102 -25.12 -5.59 4.63
CA VAL A 102 -24.93 -4.85 3.36
C VAL A 102 -24.24 -5.76 2.35
N THR A 103 -25.03 -6.23 1.38
CA THR A 103 -24.63 -7.33 0.48
C THR A 103 -24.78 -7.02 -1.01
N ASP A 104 -25.40 -5.88 -1.36
CA ASP A 104 -25.55 -5.40 -2.73
C ASP A 104 -24.28 -4.63 -3.18
N PRO A 105 -23.74 -4.86 -4.39
CA PRO A 105 -22.50 -4.20 -4.86
C PRO A 105 -22.60 -2.68 -5.01
N LYS A 106 -23.76 -2.14 -5.34
CA LYS A 106 -24.01 -0.70 -5.52
C LYS A 106 -24.11 0.00 -4.16
N ASP A 107 -24.76 -0.62 -3.18
CA ASP A 107 -24.75 -0.13 -1.79
C ASP A 107 -23.36 -0.24 -1.14
N LEU A 108 -22.64 -1.34 -1.37
CA LEU A 108 -21.24 -1.49 -0.96
C LEU A 108 -20.36 -0.39 -1.57
N PHE A 109 -20.47 -0.15 -2.89
CA PHE A 109 -19.75 0.93 -3.55
C PHE A 109 -20.02 2.29 -2.88
N PHE A 110 -21.30 2.65 -2.67
CA PHE A 110 -21.64 3.91 -2.02
C PHE A 110 -21.11 3.99 -0.58
N ALA A 111 -21.16 2.90 0.20
CA ALA A 111 -20.64 2.90 1.57
C ALA A 111 -19.11 3.11 1.62
N LEU A 112 -18.37 2.52 0.68
CA LEU A 112 -16.92 2.68 0.58
C LEU A 112 -16.52 4.06 0.04
N GLY A 113 -17.08 4.43 -1.12
CA GLY A 113 -16.68 5.64 -1.86
C GLY A 113 -17.09 6.94 -1.18
N LEU A 114 -18.24 6.99 -0.49
CA LEU A 114 -18.66 8.18 0.24
C LEU A 114 -17.80 8.42 1.48
N GLU A 115 -17.33 7.37 2.15
CA GLU A 115 -16.41 7.53 3.28
C GLU A 115 -15.00 7.95 2.82
N ASP A 116 -14.50 7.44 1.68
CA ASP A 116 -13.26 7.94 1.06
C ASP A 116 -13.34 9.45 0.76
N ILE A 117 -14.46 9.90 0.18
CA ILE A 117 -14.69 11.32 -0.11
C ILE A 117 -14.86 12.15 1.16
N ARG A 118 -15.48 11.62 2.22
CA ARG A 118 -15.57 12.29 3.52
C ARG A 118 -14.19 12.47 4.16
N MET A 119 -13.36 11.42 4.19
CA MET A 119 -11.98 11.52 4.69
C MET A 119 -11.13 12.51 3.87
N ALA A 120 -11.25 12.48 2.53
CA ALA A 120 -10.55 13.43 1.67
C ALA A 120 -11.05 14.87 1.85
N ALA A 121 -12.36 15.08 1.97
CA ALA A 121 -12.95 16.38 2.28
C ALA A 121 -12.51 16.90 3.65
N ASP A 122 -12.36 16.03 4.65
CA ASP A 122 -11.86 16.40 5.99
C ASP A 122 -10.39 16.86 5.98
N VAL A 123 -9.52 16.21 5.20
CA VAL A 123 -8.14 16.70 4.94
C VAL A 123 -8.17 18.05 4.20
N LEU A 124 -9.04 18.19 3.20
CA LEU A 124 -9.19 19.42 2.40
C LEU A 124 -9.91 20.56 3.15
N ARG A 125 -10.38 20.36 4.40
CA ARG A 125 -10.89 21.46 5.25
C ARG A 125 -9.86 22.56 5.47
N VAL A 126 -8.56 22.23 5.43
CA VAL A 126 -7.46 23.19 5.60
C VAL A 126 -7.42 24.22 4.45
N PRO A 127 -7.21 23.83 3.17
CA PRO A 127 -7.30 24.78 2.06
C PRO A 127 -8.68 25.42 1.91
N TYR A 128 -9.78 24.71 2.22
CA TYR A 128 -11.12 25.31 2.19
C TYR A 128 -11.28 26.47 3.18
N ALA A 129 -10.84 26.28 4.42
CA ALA A 129 -10.91 27.34 5.43
C ALA A 129 -9.96 28.51 5.10
N ALA A 130 -8.75 28.22 4.60
CA ALA A 130 -7.77 29.24 4.23
C ALA A 130 -8.23 30.12 3.04
N THR A 131 -9.00 29.55 2.10
CA THR A 131 -9.44 30.21 0.87
C THR A 131 -10.88 30.74 0.92
N GLY A 132 -11.56 30.69 2.08
CA GLY A 132 -12.97 31.11 2.21
C GLY A 132 -13.94 30.28 1.35
N GLY A 133 -13.62 29.00 1.15
CA GLY A 133 -14.36 28.10 0.27
C GLY A 133 -14.21 28.39 -1.23
N ALA A 134 -13.17 29.11 -1.66
CA ALA A 134 -12.81 29.15 -3.08
C ALA A 134 -12.18 27.83 -3.57
N ASP A 135 -11.53 27.08 -2.67
CA ASP A 135 -10.85 25.82 -2.96
C ASP A 135 -11.05 24.77 -1.84
N GLY A 136 -10.37 23.62 -1.90
CA GLY A 136 -10.45 22.57 -0.88
C GLY A 136 -11.60 21.58 -1.07
N PHE A 137 -11.87 21.15 -2.31
CA PHE A 137 -13.05 20.36 -2.65
C PHE A 137 -12.77 18.90 -3.04
N ALA A 138 -13.64 17.98 -2.63
CA ALA A 138 -13.65 16.58 -3.06
C ALA A 138 -14.91 16.26 -3.91
N SER A 139 -14.75 15.71 -5.11
CA SER A 139 -15.86 15.46 -6.04
C SER A 139 -16.28 13.98 -6.09
N PHE A 140 -17.58 13.70 -5.94
CA PHE A 140 -18.18 12.36 -6.13
C PHE A 140 -19.27 12.39 -7.20
N GLU A 141 -19.38 11.34 -8.01
CA GLU A 141 -20.15 11.32 -9.25
C GLU A 141 -21.54 10.70 -9.11
N LEU A 142 -22.51 11.20 -9.87
CA LEU A 142 -23.78 10.51 -10.08
C LEU A 142 -23.55 9.17 -10.78
N THR A 143 -24.41 8.18 -10.55
CA THR A 143 -24.27 6.88 -11.22
C THR A 143 -24.73 6.96 -12.69
N PRO A 144 -24.02 6.32 -13.65
CA PRO A 144 -24.23 6.58 -15.08
C PRO A 144 -25.62 6.17 -15.61
N ASP A 145 -26.28 5.23 -14.93
CA ASP A 145 -27.65 4.79 -15.21
C ASP A 145 -28.70 5.92 -15.12
N LEU A 146 -28.34 7.07 -14.55
CA LEU A 146 -29.19 8.26 -14.46
C LEU A 146 -28.82 9.38 -15.45
N ALA A 147 -27.84 9.19 -16.36
CA ALA A 147 -27.34 10.23 -17.25
C ALA A 147 -28.39 10.85 -18.21
N HIS A 148 -29.54 10.18 -18.37
CA HIS A 148 -30.72 10.65 -19.12
C HIS A 148 -32.02 10.71 -18.28
N ASP A 149 -31.92 10.54 -16.95
CA ASP A 149 -33.03 10.70 -16.00
C ASP A 149 -32.80 11.94 -15.13
N VAL A 150 -33.56 13.00 -15.41
CA VAL A 150 -33.47 14.29 -14.71
C VAL A 150 -33.95 14.16 -13.26
N ASP A 151 -35.11 13.56 -13.04
CA ASP A 151 -35.72 13.44 -11.71
C ASP A 151 -34.91 12.49 -10.82
N GLY A 152 -34.44 11.37 -11.39
CA GLY A 152 -33.51 10.45 -10.74
C GLY A 152 -32.17 11.11 -10.40
N SER A 153 -31.57 11.84 -11.33
CA SER A 153 -30.30 12.55 -11.10
C SER A 153 -30.39 13.63 -10.03
N VAL A 154 -31.45 14.45 -10.02
CA VAL A 154 -31.70 15.44 -8.96
C VAL A 154 -31.90 14.74 -7.61
N SER A 155 -32.72 13.68 -7.57
CA SER A 155 -32.98 12.90 -6.35
C SER A 155 -31.71 12.26 -5.79
N GLN A 156 -30.86 11.68 -6.65
CA GLN A 156 -29.59 11.09 -6.23
C GLN A 156 -28.60 12.17 -5.78
N GLY A 157 -28.50 13.30 -6.48
CA GLY A 157 -27.63 14.42 -6.09
C GLY A 157 -27.95 14.96 -4.69
N HIS A 158 -29.24 15.12 -4.37
CA HIS A 158 -29.71 15.42 -3.02
C HIS A 158 -29.31 14.36 -1.99
N ALA A 159 -29.53 13.08 -2.30
CA ALA A 159 -29.22 11.98 -1.39
C ALA A 159 -27.71 11.85 -1.11
N LEU A 160 -26.87 12.03 -2.13
CA LEU A 160 -25.41 12.00 -1.98
C LEU A 160 -24.91 13.20 -1.17
N TRP A 161 -25.40 14.40 -1.44
CA TRP A 161 -25.06 15.61 -0.66
C TRP A 161 -25.39 15.43 0.83
N ALA A 162 -26.59 14.91 1.14
CA ALA A 162 -27.03 14.65 2.51
C ALA A 162 -26.25 13.51 3.20
N ARG A 163 -25.76 12.50 2.47
CA ARG A 163 -24.93 11.40 3.01
C ARG A 163 -23.48 11.83 3.25
N LEU A 164 -22.94 12.71 2.40
CA LEU A 164 -21.58 13.22 2.53
C LEU A 164 -21.45 14.15 3.74
N ASP A 165 -22.42 15.04 3.97
CA ASP A 165 -22.48 15.93 5.14
C ASP A 165 -21.19 16.73 5.36
N ARG A 166 -20.70 17.37 4.29
CA ARG A 166 -19.54 18.27 4.30
C ARG A 166 -19.80 19.47 3.39
N PRO A 167 -19.44 20.71 3.79
CA PRO A 167 -19.67 21.89 2.96
C PRO A 167 -18.74 21.96 1.74
N ASN A 168 -17.69 21.12 1.71
CA ASN A 168 -16.62 21.13 0.71
C ASN A 168 -16.53 19.83 -0.10
N VAL A 169 -17.65 19.13 -0.28
CA VAL A 169 -17.79 18.17 -1.39
C VAL A 169 -18.40 18.86 -2.61
N MET A 170 -18.32 18.22 -3.77
CA MET A 170 -19.11 18.53 -4.95
C MET A 170 -19.80 17.27 -5.49
N ILE A 171 -21.06 17.41 -5.92
CA ILE A 171 -21.74 16.39 -6.70
C ILE A 171 -21.37 16.59 -8.17
N LYS A 172 -20.85 15.55 -8.81
CA LYS A 172 -20.31 15.59 -10.17
C LYS A 172 -21.36 15.08 -11.16
N VAL A 173 -21.75 15.93 -12.10
CA VAL A 173 -22.95 15.79 -12.96
C VAL A 173 -22.55 15.89 -14.44
N PRO A 174 -22.83 14.87 -15.26
CA PRO A 174 -22.62 14.92 -16.71
C PRO A 174 -23.31 16.12 -17.37
N ALA A 175 -22.64 16.78 -18.31
CA ALA A 175 -23.23 17.82 -19.15
C ALA A 175 -24.01 17.25 -20.34
N THR A 176 -24.80 16.19 -20.13
CA THR A 176 -25.79 15.75 -21.15
C THR A 176 -26.89 16.80 -21.30
N LYS A 177 -27.77 16.68 -22.31
CA LYS A 177 -28.93 17.58 -22.46
C LYS A 177 -29.84 17.50 -21.22
N GLU A 178 -29.94 16.31 -20.66
CA GLU A 178 -30.71 16.00 -19.46
C GLU A 178 -29.97 16.46 -18.19
N GLY A 179 -28.64 16.52 -18.20
CA GLY A 179 -27.82 17.04 -17.10
C GLY A 179 -27.87 18.56 -16.93
N ILE A 180 -28.11 19.35 -17.99
CA ILE A 180 -28.24 20.82 -17.89
C ILE A 180 -29.30 21.27 -16.84
N PRO A 181 -30.56 20.79 -16.86
CA PRO A 181 -31.52 21.14 -15.81
C PRO A 181 -31.16 20.57 -14.42
N VAL A 182 -30.50 19.41 -14.33
CA VAL A 182 -29.99 18.87 -13.04
C VAL A 182 -29.00 19.84 -12.40
N ILE A 183 -28.11 20.46 -13.20
CA ILE A 183 -27.14 21.47 -12.74
C ILE A 183 -27.86 22.72 -12.21
N GLU A 184 -28.94 23.18 -12.86
CA GLU A 184 -29.73 24.32 -12.36
C GLU A 184 -30.42 23.99 -11.04
N GLU A 185 -31.13 22.86 -10.95
CA GLU A 185 -31.88 22.46 -9.75
C GLU A 185 -30.95 22.26 -8.54
N LEU A 186 -29.86 21.50 -8.70
CA LEU A 186 -28.88 21.28 -7.62
C LEU A 186 -28.19 22.59 -7.19
N THR A 187 -27.92 23.50 -8.12
CA THR A 187 -27.38 24.83 -7.78
C THR A 187 -28.41 25.67 -7.01
N ALA A 188 -29.69 25.65 -7.41
CA ALA A 188 -30.76 26.43 -6.77
C ALA A 188 -30.97 26.03 -5.31
N VAL A 189 -30.92 24.72 -5.02
CA VAL A 189 -31.04 24.15 -3.65
C VAL A 189 -29.72 24.17 -2.86
N GLY A 190 -28.64 24.74 -3.41
CA GLY A 190 -27.40 25.04 -2.69
C GLY A 190 -26.37 23.92 -2.63
N VAL A 191 -26.47 22.91 -3.51
CA VAL A 191 -25.47 21.86 -3.68
C VAL A 191 -24.31 22.40 -4.53
N ASN A 192 -23.06 22.09 -4.16
CA ASN A 192 -21.92 22.39 -5.01
C ASN A 192 -21.84 21.40 -6.18
N VAL A 193 -21.70 21.89 -7.42
CA VAL A 193 -21.77 21.05 -8.63
C VAL A 193 -20.45 21.07 -9.41
N ASN A 194 -19.89 19.88 -9.66
CA ASN A 194 -18.79 19.68 -10.61
C ASN A 194 -19.38 19.19 -11.95
N VAL A 195 -19.53 20.08 -12.93
CA VAL A 195 -20.02 19.71 -14.25
C VAL A 195 -18.95 18.90 -14.98
N THR A 196 -19.29 17.76 -15.57
CA THR A 196 -18.32 16.85 -16.26
C THR A 196 -18.76 16.51 -17.69
N LEU A 197 -17.92 15.77 -18.44
CA LEU A 197 -18.10 15.45 -19.87
C LEU A 197 -18.24 16.67 -20.80
N LEU A 198 -17.64 17.81 -20.44
CA LEU A 198 -17.61 18.98 -21.31
C LEU A 198 -16.53 18.84 -22.39
N PHE A 199 -16.95 18.80 -23.67
CA PHE A 199 -16.06 18.78 -24.84
C PHE A 199 -16.27 19.99 -25.77
N ALA A 200 -17.50 20.48 -25.90
CA ALA A 200 -17.86 21.63 -26.74
C ALA A 200 -17.94 22.93 -25.92
N VAL A 201 -17.59 24.07 -26.53
CA VAL A 201 -17.68 25.40 -25.89
C VAL A 201 -19.13 25.81 -25.69
N GLU A 202 -19.98 25.39 -26.62
CA GLU A 202 -21.42 25.58 -26.68
C GLU A 202 -22.09 24.86 -25.51
N ARG A 203 -21.68 23.60 -25.23
CA ARG A 203 -22.15 22.85 -24.06
C ARG A 203 -21.67 23.46 -22.74
N TYR A 204 -20.42 23.96 -22.70
CA TYR A 204 -19.91 24.69 -21.54
C TYR A 204 -20.75 25.95 -21.26
N GLU A 205 -21.17 26.68 -22.29
CA GLU A 205 -22.08 27.83 -22.13
C GLU A 205 -23.44 27.42 -21.56
N GLU A 206 -24.06 26.34 -22.04
CA GLU A 206 -25.32 25.82 -21.48
C GLU A 206 -25.19 25.54 -19.97
N ALA A 207 -24.11 24.87 -19.55
CA ALA A 207 -23.86 24.55 -18.14
C ALA A 207 -23.56 25.79 -17.28
N ALA A 208 -22.81 26.75 -17.80
CA ALA A 208 -22.51 28.01 -17.11
C ALA A 208 -23.75 28.91 -16.97
N LEU A 209 -24.64 28.91 -17.98
CA LEU A 209 -25.92 29.61 -17.93
C LEU A 209 -26.89 28.96 -16.93
N ALA A 210 -26.96 27.62 -16.88
CA ALA A 210 -27.75 26.87 -15.89
C ALA A 210 -27.26 27.14 -14.45
N TYR A 211 -25.95 27.19 -14.22
CA TYR A 211 -25.38 27.60 -12.93
C TYR A 211 -25.82 29.02 -12.53
N GLN A 212 -25.75 30.00 -13.45
CA GLN A 212 -26.24 31.35 -13.17
C GLN A 212 -27.76 31.39 -12.89
N SER A 213 -28.57 30.64 -13.63
CA SER A 213 -30.02 30.54 -13.40
C SER A 213 -30.34 29.93 -12.03
N GLY A 214 -29.59 28.90 -11.61
CA GLY A 214 -29.74 28.28 -10.29
C GLY A 214 -29.41 29.27 -9.17
N LEU A 215 -28.32 30.03 -9.30
CA LEU A 215 -27.97 31.11 -8.36
C LEU A 215 -29.03 32.23 -8.33
N GLU A 216 -29.61 32.61 -9.48
CA GLU A 216 -30.69 33.60 -9.55
C GLU A 216 -31.96 33.12 -8.84
N ARG A 217 -32.35 31.85 -9.03
CA ARG A 217 -33.46 31.21 -8.31
C ARG A 217 -33.20 31.20 -6.80
N ARG A 218 -31.99 30.82 -6.40
CA ARG A 218 -31.54 30.77 -4.99
C ARG A 218 -31.60 32.15 -4.32
N LEU A 219 -31.06 33.16 -4.98
CA LEU A 219 -31.09 34.55 -4.52
C LEU A 219 -32.53 35.10 -4.47
N SER A 220 -33.38 34.72 -5.42
CA SER A 220 -34.80 35.12 -5.47
C SER A 220 -35.64 34.46 -4.37
N ALA A 221 -35.25 33.28 -3.88
CA ALA A 221 -35.81 32.64 -2.69
C ALA A 221 -35.34 33.28 -1.37
N GLY A 222 -34.37 34.21 -1.43
CA GLY A 222 -33.75 34.83 -0.25
C GLY A 222 -32.68 33.96 0.42
N GLU A 223 -32.19 32.93 -0.27
CA GLU A 223 -31.16 32.01 0.25
C GLU A 223 -29.74 32.44 -0.12
N ALA A 224 -28.77 32.03 0.72
CA ALA A 224 -27.36 32.38 0.58
C ALA A 224 -26.72 31.75 -0.67
N VAL A 225 -26.06 32.57 -1.49
CA VAL A 225 -25.30 32.16 -2.69
C VAL A 225 -23.79 32.14 -2.48
N ASP A 226 -23.30 32.75 -1.40
CA ASP A 226 -21.89 32.79 -0.98
C ASP A 226 -21.40 31.47 -0.33
N THR A 227 -22.28 30.49 -0.16
CA THR A 227 -21.91 29.11 0.22
C THR A 227 -21.82 28.15 -0.96
N VAL A 228 -22.26 28.56 -2.16
CA VAL A 228 -22.29 27.69 -3.36
C VAL A 228 -21.02 27.85 -4.18
N ALA A 229 -20.49 26.74 -4.68
CA ALA A 229 -19.35 26.69 -5.59
C ALA A 229 -19.62 25.71 -6.75
N SER A 230 -19.03 25.98 -7.92
CA SER A 230 -19.09 25.07 -9.06
C SER A 230 -17.80 25.11 -9.89
N VAL A 231 -17.49 24.00 -10.54
CA VAL A 231 -16.41 23.88 -11.52
C VAL A 231 -16.94 23.21 -12.80
N ALA A 232 -16.32 23.52 -13.93
CA ALA A 232 -16.68 23.00 -15.24
C ALA A 232 -15.53 22.15 -15.82
N SER A 233 -15.59 20.84 -15.61
CA SER A 233 -14.58 19.85 -16.03
C SER A 233 -14.58 19.65 -17.55
N PHE A 234 -13.80 20.48 -18.23
CA PHE A 234 -13.59 20.51 -19.68
C PHE A 234 -12.46 19.57 -20.08
N PHE A 235 -12.78 18.57 -20.91
CA PHE A 235 -11.88 17.46 -21.23
C PHE A 235 -10.90 17.82 -22.35
N VAL A 236 -9.61 17.68 -22.06
CA VAL A 236 -8.54 18.10 -22.97
C VAL A 236 -8.05 16.93 -23.84
N SER A 237 -7.27 15.99 -23.28
CA SER A 237 -6.52 15.03 -24.11
C SER A 237 -7.37 14.09 -24.97
N ARG A 238 -8.65 13.88 -24.63
CA ARG A 238 -9.62 13.12 -25.45
C ARG A 238 -9.86 13.78 -26.82
N VAL A 239 -9.85 15.12 -26.90
CA VAL A 239 -10.11 15.87 -28.14
C VAL A 239 -8.97 15.66 -29.14
N ASP A 240 -7.71 15.90 -28.76
CA ASP A 240 -6.56 15.62 -29.64
C ASP A 240 -6.47 14.12 -29.96
N THR A 241 -6.74 13.22 -28.99
CA THR A 241 -6.78 11.76 -29.24
C THR A 241 -7.82 11.36 -30.30
N ALA A 242 -8.92 12.10 -30.45
CA ALA A 242 -9.91 11.86 -31.50
C ALA A 242 -9.54 12.54 -32.83
N VAL A 243 -9.11 13.80 -32.78
CA VAL A 243 -8.80 14.62 -33.97
C VAL A 243 -7.51 14.16 -34.66
N ASP A 244 -6.48 13.80 -33.91
CA ASP A 244 -5.20 13.34 -34.45
C ASP A 244 -5.33 12.03 -35.28
N ARG A 245 -6.38 11.24 -35.03
CA ARG A 245 -6.73 10.03 -35.81
C ARG A 245 -7.41 10.33 -37.15
N ILE A 246 -7.99 11.52 -37.30
CA ILE A 246 -8.68 11.97 -38.53
C ILE A 246 -7.70 12.74 -39.41
N LEU A 247 -6.78 13.49 -38.80
CA LEU A 247 -5.75 14.26 -39.48
C LEU A 247 -4.69 13.37 -40.16
N PRO A 248 -4.09 13.83 -41.29
CA PRO A 248 -2.91 13.21 -41.89
C PRO A 248 -1.74 13.05 -40.91
N ALA A 249 -0.91 12.02 -41.13
CA ALA A 249 0.20 11.66 -40.24
C ALA A 249 1.32 12.72 -40.11
N ASP A 250 1.36 13.70 -41.02
CA ASP A 250 2.28 14.84 -41.07
C ASP A 250 1.60 16.18 -40.75
N SER A 251 0.37 16.15 -40.21
CA SER A 251 -0.43 17.35 -39.97
C SER A 251 0.19 18.30 -38.94
N PRO A 252 0.38 19.60 -39.28
CA PRO A 252 0.89 20.59 -38.33
C PRO A 252 -0.13 20.97 -37.22
N LEU A 253 -1.33 20.37 -37.22
CA LEU A 253 -2.39 20.57 -36.22
C LEU A 253 -2.37 19.53 -35.09
N HIS A 254 -1.57 18.45 -35.23
CA HIS A 254 -1.46 17.40 -34.22
C HIS A 254 -1.09 17.94 -32.84
N GLY A 255 -1.84 17.53 -31.81
CA GLY A 255 -1.62 17.95 -30.41
C GLY A 255 -1.88 19.42 -30.10
N LYS A 256 -2.68 20.12 -30.92
CA LYS A 256 -2.99 21.57 -30.75
C LYS A 256 -4.48 21.87 -30.62
N VAL A 257 -5.36 20.96 -31.03
CA VAL A 257 -6.79 21.24 -31.18
C VAL A 257 -7.49 21.26 -29.82
N ALA A 258 -7.13 20.35 -28.90
CA ALA A 258 -7.64 20.37 -27.53
C ALA A 258 -7.25 21.66 -26.79
N VAL A 259 -5.99 22.10 -26.95
CA VAL A 259 -5.49 23.36 -26.38
C VAL A 259 -6.23 24.56 -26.98
N ALA A 260 -6.43 24.61 -28.29
CA ALA A 260 -7.19 25.66 -28.95
C ALA A 260 -8.66 25.71 -28.50
N ASN A 261 -9.30 24.54 -28.36
CA ASN A 261 -10.67 24.41 -27.87
C ASN A 261 -10.81 24.88 -26.42
N ALA A 262 -9.93 24.43 -25.52
CA ALA A 262 -9.90 24.89 -24.12
C ALA A 262 -9.63 26.40 -23.99
N ARG A 263 -8.77 26.98 -24.85
CA ARG A 263 -8.57 28.44 -24.94
C ARG A 263 -9.83 29.19 -25.36
N ARG A 264 -10.60 28.64 -26.30
CA ARG A 264 -11.92 29.17 -26.72
C ARG A 264 -12.94 29.09 -25.58
N ALA A 265 -12.95 27.99 -24.81
CA ALA A 265 -13.77 27.82 -23.60
C ALA A 265 -13.41 28.85 -22.51
N TYR A 266 -12.13 29.08 -22.21
CA TYR A 266 -11.71 30.09 -21.25
C TYR A 266 -12.10 31.52 -21.68
N ARG A 267 -12.01 31.85 -22.98
CA ARG A 267 -12.54 33.14 -23.46
C ARG A 267 -14.04 33.24 -23.19
N ARG A 268 -14.81 32.18 -23.45
CA ARG A 268 -16.26 32.15 -23.21
C ARG A 268 -16.61 32.28 -21.72
N PHE A 269 -15.81 31.68 -20.83
CA PHE A 269 -15.89 31.88 -19.38
C PHE A 269 -15.77 33.38 -19.01
N ARG A 270 -14.74 34.08 -19.50
CA ARG A 270 -14.54 35.53 -19.27
C ARG A 270 -15.61 36.42 -19.93
N ASP A 271 -16.37 35.89 -20.89
CA ASP A 271 -17.53 36.55 -21.49
C ASP A 271 -18.83 36.35 -20.69
N LEU A 272 -19.04 35.17 -20.10
CA LEU A 272 -20.26 34.81 -19.36
C LEU A 272 -20.26 35.32 -17.91
N PHE A 273 -19.10 35.36 -17.25
CA PHE A 273 -18.98 35.82 -15.85
C PHE A 273 -18.63 37.32 -15.77
N ARG A 274 -19.38 38.16 -16.51
CA ARG A 274 -19.31 39.64 -16.44
C ARG A 274 -20.65 40.30 -16.82
N GLY A 275 -20.74 41.60 -16.57
CA GLY A 275 -21.91 42.42 -16.94
C GLY A 275 -23.11 42.27 -16.00
N PRO A 276 -24.25 42.95 -16.29
CA PRO A 276 -25.29 43.23 -15.29
C PRO A 276 -25.93 42.00 -14.61
N ARG A 277 -26.04 40.86 -15.34
CA ARG A 277 -26.51 39.58 -14.79
C ARG A 277 -25.55 39.09 -13.72
N TRP A 278 -24.30 38.82 -14.12
CA TRP A 278 -23.27 38.29 -13.24
C TRP A 278 -22.94 39.25 -12.07
N GLU A 279 -22.82 40.55 -12.34
CA GLU A 279 -22.55 41.55 -11.31
C GLU A 279 -23.59 41.57 -10.19
N THR A 280 -24.84 41.19 -10.47
CA THR A 280 -25.91 41.15 -9.46
C THR A 280 -25.73 39.94 -8.53
N LEU A 281 -25.34 38.78 -9.08
CA LEU A 281 -24.96 37.60 -8.30
C LEU A 281 -23.66 37.81 -7.51
N ALA A 282 -22.65 38.41 -8.14
CA ALA A 282 -21.37 38.72 -7.49
C ALA A 282 -21.52 39.72 -6.33
N ARG A 283 -22.40 40.73 -6.45
CA ARG A 283 -22.76 41.64 -5.36
C ARG A 283 -23.47 40.93 -4.19
N ALA A 284 -24.09 39.77 -4.43
CA ALA A 284 -24.67 38.90 -3.40
C ALA A 284 -23.67 37.84 -2.87
N GLY A 285 -22.42 37.86 -3.32
CA GLY A 285 -21.35 36.96 -2.85
C GLY A 285 -21.17 35.68 -3.66
N ALA A 286 -21.85 35.50 -4.79
CA ALA A 286 -21.70 34.30 -5.62
C ALA A 286 -20.29 34.16 -6.24
N ARG A 287 -19.78 32.93 -6.30
CA ARG A 287 -18.50 32.57 -6.95
C ARG A 287 -18.69 32.27 -8.43
N VAL A 288 -17.67 32.56 -9.24
CA VAL A 288 -17.66 32.15 -10.66
C VAL A 288 -17.57 30.62 -10.78
N GLN A 289 -18.19 30.03 -11.81
CA GLN A 289 -17.95 28.63 -12.16
C GLN A 289 -16.60 28.53 -12.88
N ARG A 290 -15.59 28.05 -12.17
CA ARG A 290 -14.21 27.97 -12.70
C ARG A 290 -14.08 26.89 -13.77
N PRO A 291 -13.46 27.15 -14.92
CA PRO A 291 -13.05 26.09 -15.85
C PRO A 291 -12.07 25.16 -15.14
N LEU A 292 -12.32 23.85 -15.24
CA LEU A 292 -11.47 22.80 -14.71
C LEU A 292 -10.95 21.97 -15.88
N TRP A 293 -9.63 22.00 -16.11
CA TRP A 293 -9.01 21.22 -17.17
C TRP A 293 -8.92 19.76 -16.74
N ALA A 294 -9.68 18.90 -17.41
CA ALA A 294 -9.82 17.49 -17.09
C ALA A 294 -9.16 16.60 -18.14
N SER A 295 -8.72 15.40 -17.72
CA SER A 295 -7.98 14.47 -18.58
C SER A 295 -6.72 15.11 -19.19
N THR A 296 -5.94 15.81 -18.36
CA THR A 296 -4.75 16.60 -18.77
C THR A 296 -3.45 15.79 -18.82
N GLY A 297 -3.47 14.50 -18.48
CA GLY A 297 -2.34 13.61 -18.72
C GLY A 297 -2.23 13.17 -20.18
N THR A 298 -1.10 13.46 -20.82
CA THR A 298 -0.81 13.21 -22.24
C THR A 298 -0.98 11.73 -22.67
N LYS A 299 -1.46 11.52 -23.91
CA LYS A 299 -1.74 10.19 -24.49
C LYS A 299 -0.80 9.78 -25.64
N ASN A 300 -0.21 10.75 -26.35
CA ASN A 300 0.78 10.50 -27.39
C ASN A 300 2.20 10.69 -26.80
N PRO A 301 3.08 9.67 -26.77
CA PRO A 301 4.44 9.79 -26.22
C PRO A 301 5.38 10.70 -27.05
N GLN A 302 4.95 11.23 -28.19
CA GLN A 302 5.66 12.26 -28.94
C GLN A 302 5.42 13.68 -28.38
N TYR A 303 4.36 13.88 -27.60
CA TYR A 303 4.06 15.16 -26.96
C TYR A 303 4.66 15.17 -25.55
N SER A 304 4.86 16.37 -24.98
CA SER A 304 5.24 16.45 -23.57
C SER A 304 4.13 15.92 -22.66
N ASP A 305 4.54 15.13 -21.68
CA ASP A 305 3.79 14.67 -20.51
C ASP A 305 3.14 15.79 -19.69
N VAL A 306 3.69 17.01 -19.74
CA VAL A 306 3.15 18.22 -19.09
C VAL A 306 2.42 19.19 -20.03
N LEU A 307 2.28 18.86 -21.33
CA LEU A 307 1.73 19.75 -22.38
C LEU A 307 0.45 20.46 -21.97
N TYR A 308 -0.58 19.70 -21.57
CA TYR A 308 -1.90 20.25 -21.25
C TYR A 308 -1.96 20.98 -19.91
N VAL A 309 -0.93 20.88 -19.07
CA VAL A 309 -0.79 21.71 -17.87
C VAL A 309 -0.09 23.02 -18.22
N GLU A 310 1.02 22.97 -18.96
CA GLU A 310 1.77 24.17 -19.35
C GLU A 310 1.01 25.11 -20.31
N GLU A 311 0.20 24.54 -21.23
CA GLU A 311 -0.49 25.34 -22.25
C GLU A 311 -1.84 25.91 -21.78
N LEU A 312 -2.35 25.50 -20.61
CA LEU A 312 -3.67 25.87 -20.06
C LEU A 312 -3.62 26.61 -18.70
N ILE A 313 -2.53 27.31 -18.41
CA ILE A 313 -2.38 28.16 -17.21
C ILE A 313 -3.10 29.50 -17.41
N ALA A 314 -4.05 29.79 -16.51
CA ALA A 314 -4.74 31.08 -16.39
C ALA A 314 -5.36 31.29 -14.99
N PRO A 315 -5.59 32.54 -14.56
CA PRO A 315 -6.34 32.84 -13.34
C PRO A 315 -7.77 32.26 -13.37
N ASP A 316 -8.35 32.05 -12.18
CA ASP A 316 -9.70 31.53 -11.98
C ASP A 316 -9.94 30.14 -12.62
N THR A 317 -8.88 29.32 -12.80
CA THR A 317 -8.99 27.95 -13.33
C THR A 317 -8.59 26.87 -12.33
N VAL A 318 -8.93 25.62 -12.65
CA VAL A 318 -8.54 24.41 -11.93
C VAL A 318 -7.91 23.45 -12.94
N ASN A 319 -6.99 22.59 -12.52
CA ASN A 319 -6.48 21.50 -13.35
C ASN A 319 -6.51 20.21 -12.50
N THR A 320 -7.28 19.20 -12.92
CA THR A 320 -7.27 17.90 -12.25
C THR A 320 -6.32 16.95 -12.99
N MET A 321 -5.24 16.60 -12.31
CA MET A 321 -4.10 15.89 -12.89
C MET A 321 -4.07 14.45 -12.39
N PRO A 322 -3.87 13.45 -13.27
CA PRO A 322 -3.36 12.15 -12.84
C PRO A 322 -2.05 12.33 -12.08
N GLU A 323 -1.81 11.49 -11.08
CA GLU A 323 -0.63 11.55 -10.20
C GLU A 323 0.70 11.64 -10.98
N THR A 324 0.84 10.86 -12.06
CA THR A 324 2.01 10.88 -12.95
C THR A 324 2.24 12.24 -13.61
N THR A 325 1.18 12.95 -14.02
CA THR A 325 1.25 14.30 -14.60
C THR A 325 1.56 15.36 -13.55
N LEU A 326 1.02 15.21 -12.34
CA LEU A 326 1.34 16.09 -11.19
C LEU A 326 2.83 15.97 -10.82
N LEU A 327 3.36 14.75 -10.77
CA LEU A 327 4.78 14.49 -10.50
C LEU A 327 5.70 14.99 -11.64
N ALA A 328 5.32 14.77 -12.90
CA ALA A 328 6.05 15.32 -14.05
C ALA A 328 6.11 16.86 -14.03
N PHE A 329 4.98 17.52 -13.73
CA PHE A 329 4.95 18.98 -13.62
C PHE A 329 5.82 19.48 -12.47
N LYS A 330 5.82 18.79 -11.32
CA LYS A 330 6.71 19.09 -10.18
C LYS A 330 8.19 18.98 -10.55
N ASP A 331 8.57 17.98 -11.35
CA ASP A 331 9.94 17.71 -11.80
C ASP A 331 10.49 18.69 -12.84
N HIS A 332 9.73 19.01 -13.89
CA HIS A 332 10.27 19.77 -15.05
C HIS A 332 9.33 20.81 -15.69
N GLY A 333 8.08 20.94 -15.24
CA GLY A 333 7.10 21.89 -15.79
C GLY A 333 7.52 23.37 -15.75
N ARG A 334 6.81 24.21 -16.52
CA ARG A 334 7.13 25.64 -16.69
C ARG A 334 5.88 26.51 -16.62
N VAL A 335 5.75 27.23 -15.52
CA VAL A 335 4.68 28.21 -15.30
C VAL A 335 4.86 29.42 -16.23
N ARG A 336 3.84 29.69 -17.04
CA ARG A 336 3.70 30.86 -17.92
C ARG A 336 2.21 31.18 -18.11
N PRO A 337 1.79 32.45 -18.22
CA PRO A 337 0.42 32.76 -18.63
C PRO A 337 0.23 32.36 -20.10
N SER A 338 -0.35 31.18 -20.34
CA SER A 338 -0.36 30.52 -21.65
C SER A 338 -1.67 30.71 -22.41
N ILE A 339 -2.81 30.66 -21.73
CA ILE A 339 -4.12 30.80 -22.38
C ILE A 339 -4.29 32.20 -22.97
N GLU A 340 -4.01 33.23 -22.17
CA GLU A 340 -4.27 34.63 -22.55
C GLU A 340 -3.44 35.08 -23.76
N HIS A 341 -2.16 34.71 -23.80
CA HIS A 341 -1.28 34.94 -24.95
C HIS A 341 -1.59 34.01 -26.14
N GLY A 342 -2.16 32.84 -25.89
CA GLY A 342 -2.47 31.83 -26.91
C GLY A 342 -3.81 32.03 -27.65
N LEU A 343 -4.58 33.07 -27.33
CA LEU A 343 -5.94 33.25 -27.84
C LEU A 343 -6.02 33.45 -29.37
N GLU A 344 -5.08 34.17 -29.98
CA GLU A 344 -5.05 34.38 -31.44
C GLU A 344 -4.61 33.11 -32.20
N GLU A 345 -3.69 32.35 -31.61
CA GLU A 345 -3.27 31.06 -32.17
C GLU A 345 -4.40 30.03 -32.14
N ALA A 346 -5.22 30.02 -31.09
CA ALA A 346 -6.38 29.14 -30.99
C ALA A 346 -7.35 29.34 -32.17
N GLU A 347 -7.68 30.60 -32.50
CA GLU A 347 -8.52 30.92 -33.66
C GLU A 347 -7.89 30.47 -34.99
N ARG A 348 -6.57 30.61 -35.14
CA ARG A 348 -5.85 30.12 -36.31
C ARG A 348 -5.93 28.60 -36.43
N VAL A 349 -5.65 27.87 -35.36
CA VAL A 349 -5.69 26.39 -35.33
C VAL A 349 -7.08 25.87 -35.66
N LEU A 350 -8.14 26.42 -35.06
CA LEU A 350 -9.52 26.02 -35.33
C LEU A 350 -9.95 26.35 -36.77
N LYS A 351 -9.50 27.48 -37.31
CA LYS A 351 -9.74 27.86 -38.71
C LYS A 351 -8.95 27.02 -39.72
N GLU A 352 -7.79 26.50 -39.33
CA GLU A 352 -6.99 25.57 -40.14
C GLU A 352 -7.54 24.14 -40.07
N LEU A 353 -8.10 23.73 -38.93
CA LEU A 353 -8.83 22.47 -38.78
C LEU A 353 -10.06 22.41 -39.71
N GLY A 354 -10.87 23.46 -39.74
CA GLY A 354 -12.01 23.55 -40.67
C GLY A 354 -11.62 23.62 -42.16
N ARG A 355 -10.37 24.00 -42.48
CA ARG A 355 -9.81 23.91 -43.84
C ARG A 355 -9.29 22.51 -44.19
N ALA A 356 -9.02 21.68 -43.18
CA ALA A 356 -8.71 20.27 -43.33
C ALA A 356 -9.98 19.38 -43.34
N GLU A 357 -11.16 20.00 -43.48
CA GLU A 357 -12.49 19.35 -43.53
C GLU A 357 -12.83 18.51 -42.27
N VAL A 358 -12.20 18.81 -41.13
CA VAL A 358 -12.48 18.18 -39.84
C VAL A 358 -13.47 19.03 -39.04
N ASP A 359 -14.66 18.47 -38.82
CA ASP A 359 -15.72 19.07 -38.01
C ASP A 359 -15.50 18.80 -36.52
N LEU A 360 -15.12 19.84 -35.76
CA LEU A 360 -14.89 19.74 -34.31
C LEU A 360 -16.20 19.61 -33.53
N ASP A 361 -17.32 20.13 -34.03
CA ASP A 361 -18.61 20.07 -33.34
C ASP A 361 -19.15 18.64 -33.43
N ALA A 362 -18.99 17.97 -34.58
CA ALA A 362 -19.27 16.55 -34.74
C ALA A 362 -18.33 15.66 -33.88
N VAL A 363 -17.03 15.98 -33.80
CA VAL A 363 -16.09 15.23 -32.94
C VAL A 363 -16.40 15.40 -31.45
N THR A 364 -16.73 16.61 -31.00
CA THR A 364 -17.02 16.87 -29.59
C THR A 364 -18.39 16.31 -29.16
N ALA A 365 -19.41 16.37 -30.02
CA ALA A 365 -20.68 15.69 -29.80
C ALA A 365 -20.51 14.16 -29.70
N LYS A 366 -19.68 13.57 -30.58
CA LYS A 366 -19.35 12.14 -30.50
C LYS A 366 -18.61 11.77 -29.21
N LEU A 367 -17.71 12.63 -28.73
CA LEU A 367 -17.00 12.43 -27.46
C LEU A 367 -17.92 12.55 -26.23
N GLU A 368 -19.02 13.31 -26.32
CA GLU A 368 -20.08 13.35 -25.31
C GLU A 368 -20.79 11.98 -25.25
N GLU A 369 -21.19 11.42 -26.40
CA GLU A 369 -21.86 10.11 -26.53
C GLU A 369 -20.95 8.93 -26.08
N GLU A 370 -19.75 8.80 -26.67
CA GLU A 370 -18.75 7.80 -26.24
C GLU A 370 -18.37 8.01 -24.76
N GLY A 371 -18.43 9.24 -24.27
CA GLY A 371 -18.10 9.60 -22.90
C GLY A 371 -19.09 9.06 -21.86
N VAL A 372 -20.40 9.08 -22.14
CA VAL A 372 -21.43 8.50 -21.27
C VAL A 372 -21.34 6.97 -21.27
N ALA A 373 -21.25 6.35 -22.45
CA ALA A 373 -21.21 4.90 -22.60
C ALA A 373 -20.02 4.26 -21.84
N LEU A 374 -18.83 4.85 -21.97
CA LEU A 374 -17.63 4.40 -21.26
C LEU A 374 -17.74 4.53 -19.73
N PHE A 375 -18.55 5.46 -19.21
CA PHE A 375 -18.79 5.52 -17.76
C PHE A 375 -19.75 4.45 -17.28
N GLU A 376 -20.79 4.10 -18.05
CA GLU A 376 -21.68 2.99 -17.72
C GLU A 376 -20.91 1.66 -17.69
N GLU A 377 -20.07 1.41 -18.71
CA GLU A 377 -19.15 0.26 -18.76
C GLU A 377 -18.26 0.20 -17.51
N SER A 378 -17.51 1.28 -17.21
CA SER A 378 -16.69 1.37 -15.98
C SER A 378 -17.46 1.15 -14.68
N PHE A 379 -18.77 1.45 -14.64
CA PHE A 379 -19.60 1.25 -13.45
C PHE A 379 -20.14 -0.17 -13.33
N GLN A 380 -20.32 -0.87 -14.45
CA GLN A 380 -20.62 -2.31 -14.47
C GLN A 380 -19.38 -3.12 -14.07
N GLU A 381 -18.19 -2.79 -14.60
CA GLU A 381 -16.91 -3.40 -14.21
C GLU A 381 -16.62 -3.25 -12.71
N LEU A 382 -16.82 -2.04 -12.16
CA LEU A 382 -16.69 -1.74 -10.73
C LEU A 382 -17.56 -2.64 -9.84
N GLN A 383 -18.82 -2.88 -10.23
CA GLN A 383 -19.72 -3.74 -9.46
C GLN A 383 -19.27 -5.20 -9.50
N ALA A 384 -18.83 -5.71 -10.66
CA ALA A 384 -18.28 -7.06 -10.79
C ALA A 384 -16.99 -7.26 -9.97
N VAL A 385 -16.11 -6.26 -9.91
CA VAL A 385 -14.93 -6.24 -9.04
C VAL A 385 -15.31 -6.30 -7.55
N ILE A 386 -16.38 -5.61 -7.14
CA ILE A 386 -16.89 -5.68 -5.77
C ILE A 386 -17.49 -7.07 -5.48
N GLU A 387 -18.22 -7.68 -6.41
CA GLU A 387 -18.74 -9.05 -6.26
C GLU A 387 -17.62 -10.08 -6.09
N GLU A 388 -16.60 -10.07 -6.97
CA GLU A 388 -15.44 -10.96 -6.85
C GLU A 388 -14.75 -10.76 -5.49
N ARG A 389 -14.60 -9.50 -5.05
CA ARG A 389 -13.93 -9.18 -3.78
C ARG A 389 -14.74 -9.64 -2.58
N VAL A 390 -16.07 -9.47 -2.59
CA VAL A 390 -17.00 -9.98 -1.59
C VAL A 390 -16.90 -11.50 -1.47
N ASP A 391 -16.88 -12.23 -2.58
CA ASP A 391 -16.80 -13.69 -2.54
C ASP A 391 -15.40 -14.20 -2.14
N ALA A 392 -14.33 -13.52 -2.55
CA ALA A 392 -12.99 -13.77 -2.02
C ALA A 392 -12.91 -13.54 -0.50
N ILE A 393 -13.59 -12.52 0.02
CA ILE A 393 -13.67 -12.22 1.46
C ILE A 393 -14.50 -13.25 2.21
N ARG A 394 -15.68 -13.66 1.69
CA ARG A 394 -16.52 -14.72 2.27
C ARG A 394 -15.80 -16.07 2.36
N GLN A 395 -14.90 -16.35 1.41
CA GLN A 395 -14.04 -17.54 1.42
C GLN A 395 -12.89 -17.43 2.44
N GLN A 396 -12.42 -16.21 2.75
CA GLN A 396 -11.37 -15.94 3.73
C GLN A 396 -11.87 -15.92 5.18
N LYS A 397 -12.12 -17.11 5.74
CA LYS A 397 -12.18 -17.27 7.21
C LYS A 397 -10.89 -16.78 7.87
N HIS A 398 -11.00 -16.12 9.03
CA HIS A 398 -9.89 -15.46 9.74
C HIS A 398 -8.56 -16.23 9.66
N ARG A 399 -7.54 -15.63 9.00
CA ARG A 399 -6.22 -16.24 8.77
C ARG A 399 -5.41 -16.52 10.06
N ARG A 400 -5.86 -16.03 11.23
CA ARG A 400 -5.22 -16.15 12.55
C ARG A 400 -6.23 -16.66 13.59
N THR A 401 -5.82 -17.65 14.38
CA THR A 401 -6.45 -17.98 15.68
C THR A 401 -5.38 -18.07 16.77
N ALA A 402 -5.72 -17.73 18.01
CA ALA A 402 -4.78 -17.63 19.13
C ALA A 402 -5.41 -18.12 20.44
N ALA A 403 -4.56 -18.54 21.38
CA ALA A 403 -4.96 -18.91 22.74
C ALA A 403 -3.83 -18.51 23.71
N LEU A 404 -3.95 -17.32 24.32
CA LEU A 404 -2.83 -16.69 25.05
C LEU A 404 -2.72 -17.12 26.52
N ALA A 405 -3.78 -17.70 27.07
CA ALA A 405 -3.86 -18.14 28.47
C ALA A 405 -3.52 -17.01 29.47
N SER A 406 -2.42 -17.08 30.22
CA SER A 406 -2.06 -16.01 31.18
C SER A 406 -1.60 -14.72 30.52
N LEU A 407 -1.10 -14.77 29.28
CA LEU A 407 -0.56 -13.60 28.58
C LEU A 407 -1.65 -12.65 28.06
N ASP A 408 -2.89 -13.10 27.96
CA ASP A 408 -3.98 -12.40 27.27
C ASP A 408 -4.12 -10.94 27.73
N GLN A 409 -4.27 -10.75 29.05
CA GLN A 409 -4.39 -9.43 29.68
C GLN A 409 -3.15 -8.56 29.51
N GLU A 410 -1.94 -9.11 29.65
CA GLU A 410 -0.69 -8.34 29.51
C GLU A 410 -0.42 -7.96 28.04
N VAL A 411 -0.84 -8.78 27.08
CA VAL A 411 -0.78 -8.46 25.64
C VAL A 411 -1.72 -7.31 25.31
N SER A 412 -2.99 -7.34 25.73
CA SER A 412 -3.90 -6.19 25.53
C SER A 412 -3.39 -4.93 26.24
N LEU A 413 -2.86 -5.04 27.47
CA LEU A 413 -2.23 -3.90 28.17
C LEU A 413 -0.92 -3.42 27.50
N ARG A 414 -0.24 -4.26 26.72
CA ARG A 414 0.90 -3.86 25.89
C ARG A 414 0.45 -3.14 24.63
N LEU A 415 -0.64 -3.56 23.99
CA LEU A 415 -1.21 -2.89 22.82
C LEU A 415 -1.75 -1.50 23.16
N VAL A 416 -2.45 -1.35 24.30
CA VAL A 416 -2.87 -0.02 24.82
C VAL A 416 -1.68 0.92 25.07
N ARG A 417 -0.50 0.38 25.44
CA ARG A 417 0.73 1.20 25.55
C ARG A 417 1.31 1.55 24.19
N PHE A 418 1.30 0.63 23.22
CA PHE A 418 1.75 0.93 21.86
C PHE A 418 0.91 2.02 21.18
N ASP A 419 -0.38 2.09 21.49
CA ASP A 419 -1.28 3.18 21.08
C ASP A 419 -0.86 4.52 21.73
N GLN A 420 -0.74 4.55 23.06
CA GLN A 420 -0.33 5.73 23.84
C GLN A 420 1.06 6.27 23.46
N ASP A 421 1.99 5.39 23.10
CA ASP A 421 3.35 5.73 22.66
C ASP A 421 3.45 6.02 21.14
N ASP A 422 2.34 5.99 20.39
CA ASP A 422 2.22 6.10 18.91
C ASP A 422 3.21 5.17 18.16
N THR A 423 3.44 3.98 18.74
CA THR A 423 4.58 3.10 18.43
C THR A 423 4.58 2.66 16.97
N VAL A 424 3.41 2.30 16.41
CA VAL A 424 3.32 1.84 15.02
C VAL A 424 3.60 2.98 14.05
N ARG A 425 2.98 4.16 14.23
CA ARG A 425 3.24 5.33 13.37
C ARG A 425 4.71 5.72 13.39
N ARG A 426 5.34 5.70 14.57
CA ARG A 426 6.76 6.05 14.73
C ARG A 426 7.69 5.04 14.07
N ILE A 427 7.38 3.74 14.11
CA ILE A 427 8.12 2.71 13.33
C ILE A 427 8.01 2.99 11.82
N TRP A 428 6.79 3.28 11.31
CA TRP A 428 6.57 3.60 9.90
C TRP A 428 7.23 4.93 9.48
N GLY A 429 7.19 5.94 10.34
CA GLY A 429 7.93 7.20 10.22
C GLY A 429 9.44 7.09 10.45
N ARG A 430 9.97 5.86 10.57
CA ARG A 430 11.40 5.52 10.72
C ARG A 430 12.08 6.12 11.97
N ASP A 431 11.33 6.45 13.01
CA ASP A 431 11.82 6.99 14.28
C ASP A 431 12.65 5.94 15.06
N ASN A 432 13.97 6.16 15.17
CA ASN A 432 14.83 5.25 15.92
C ASN A 432 14.56 5.27 17.44
N THR A 433 13.97 6.35 17.96
CA THR A 433 13.78 6.55 19.41
C THR A 433 12.74 5.59 20.00
N VAL A 434 11.91 4.95 19.17
CA VAL A 434 11.05 3.82 19.55
C VAL A 434 11.85 2.70 20.24
N TRP A 435 13.07 2.43 19.76
CA TRP A 435 13.96 1.44 20.38
C TRP A 435 14.95 2.09 21.34
N ARG A 436 15.55 3.23 20.97
CA ARG A 436 16.49 4.03 21.78
C ARG A 436 16.97 5.29 21.03
N PRO A 437 17.33 6.39 21.73
CA PRO A 437 17.85 7.61 21.09
C PRO A 437 19.09 7.42 20.21
N ASP A 438 19.99 6.50 20.59
CA ASP A 438 21.24 6.24 19.88
C ASP A 438 21.46 4.74 19.61
N PRO A 439 22.04 4.34 18.47
CA PRO A 439 22.49 5.20 17.37
C PRO A 439 21.36 5.49 16.37
N THR A 440 21.40 6.68 15.77
CA THR A 440 20.41 7.15 14.78
C THR A 440 20.44 6.40 13.45
N GLU A 441 21.46 5.59 13.18
CA GLU A 441 21.58 4.77 11.96
C GLU A 441 20.40 3.80 11.73
N ILE A 442 19.57 3.54 12.74
CA ILE A 442 18.38 2.68 12.64
C ILE A 442 17.35 3.30 11.68
N THR A 443 17.23 4.63 11.61
CA THR A 443 16.34 5.32 10.65
C THR A 443 16.71 4.99 9.20
N ASN A 444 17.99 4.75 8.92
CA ASN A 444 18.50 4.29 7.62
C ASN A 444 18.64 2.75 7.54
N ARG A 445 17.79 2.00 8.25
CA ARG A 445 17.74 0.52 8.23
C ARG A 445 16.31 -0.04 8.12
N LEU A 446 15.32 0.83 7.84
CA LEU A 446 13.89 0.53 7.83
C LEU A 446 13.24 0.54 6.44
N GLY A 447 14.04 0.61 5.36
CA GLY A 447 13.54 0.55 3.97
C GLY A 447 12.77 -0.72 3.61
N TRP A 448 12.88 -1.77 4.43
CA TRP A 448 12.15 -3.03 4.24
C TRP A 448 10.63 -2.90 4.42
N LEU A 449 10.14 -1.83 5.04
CA LEU A 449 8.70 -1.55 5.20
C LEU A 449 8.02 -1.36 3.82
N THR A 450 8.62 -0.51 2.98
CA THR A 450 8.09 -0.11 1.65
C THR A 450 8.81 -0.79 0.48
N ALA A 451 9.73 -1.73 0.75
CA ALA A 451 10.47 -2.46 -0.29
C ALA A 451 9.56 -3.20 -1.29
N HIS A 452 8.37 -3.59 -0.87
CA HIS A 452 7.41 -4.30 -1.70
C HIS A 452 6.78 -3.42 -2.80
N GLU A 453 6.56 -2.13 -2.52
CA GLU A 453 6.16 -1.11 -3.50
C GLU A 453 7.30 -0.85 -4.49
N VAL A 454 8.48 -0.48 -3.98
CA VAL A 454 9.65 -0.08 -4.77
C VAL A 454 10.13 -1.18 -5.72
N MET A 455 10.00 -2.45 -5.31
CA MET A 455 10.40 -3.59 -6.14
C MET A 455 9.33 -4.08 -7.11
N ARG A 456 8.05 -3.71 -6.94
CA ARG A 456 6.97 -4.05 -7.89
C ARG A 456 7.24 -3.46 -9.27
N GLU A 457 7.74 -2.22 -9.31
CA GLU A 457 8.19 -1.56 -10.54
C GLU A 457 9.30 -2.31 -11.28
N ARG A 458 10.08 -3.14 -10.56
CA ARG A 458 11.26 -3.86 -11.08
C ARG A 458 10.93 -5.29 -11.52
N CYS A 459 9.75 -5.81 -11.21
CA CYS A 459 9.32 -7.15 -11.66
C CYS A 459 9.48 -7.39 -13.18
N PRO A 460 9.09 -6.46 -14.07
CA PRO A 460 9.28 -6.66 -15.52
C PRO A 460 10.74 -6.81 -15.93
N GLU A 461 11.64 -5.99 -15.35
CA GLU A 461 13.08 -6.03 -15.59
C GLU A 461 13.68 -7.37 -15.12
N LEU A 462 13.35 -7.80 -13.91
CA LEU A 462 13.83 -9.04 -13.32
C LEU A 462 13.34 -10.28 -14.11
N LYS A 463 12.08 -10.27 -14.54
CA LYS A 463 11.50 -11.33 -15.38
C LYS A 463 12.17 -11.38 -16.77
N ALA A 464 12.41 -10.23 -17.39
CA ALA A 464 13.12 -10.15 -18.67
C ALA A 464 14.58 -10.63 -18.56
N PHE A 465 15.28 -10.22 -17.51
CA PHE A 465 16.64 -10.68 -17.21
C PHE A 465 16.72 -12.21 -17.05
N ALA A 466 15.79 -12.80 -16.31
CA ALA A 466 15.74 -14.24 -16.09
C ALA A 466 15.38 -15.01 -17.37
N ALA A 467 14.43 -14.50 -18.16
CA ALA A 467 14.08 -15.07 -19.46
C ALA A 467 15.27 -15.04 -20.44
N GLN A 468 16.05 -13.95 -20.48
CA GLN A 468 17.27 -13.88 -21.29
C GLN A 468 18.33 -14.88 -20.82
N CYS A 469 18.50 -15.07 -19.51
CA CYS A 469 19.44 -16.07 -18.99
C CYS A 469 19.06 -17.50 -19.42
N ALA A 470 17.76 -17.84 -19.39
CA ALA A 470 17.27 -19.12 -19.91
C ALA A 470 17.44 -19.24 -21.44
N ALA A 471 17.16 -18.17 -22.19
CA ALA A 471 17.32 -18.12 -23.64
C ALA A 471 18.78 -18.28 -24.09
N ASP A 472 19.73 -17.77 -23.32
CA ASP A 472 21.18 -17.98 -23.51
C ASP A 472 21.63 -19.42 -23.19
N GLY A 473 20.70 -20.30 -22.78
CA GLY A 473 20.94 -21.72 -22.53
C GLY A 473 21.50 -22.05 -21.15
N LEU A 474 21.55 -21.09 -20.23
CA LEU A 474 21.96 -21.32 -18.83
C LEU A 474 20.91 -22.19 -18.11
N THR A 475 21.35 -23.09 -17.23
CA THR A 475 20.47 -24.02 -16.48
C THR A 475 20.73 -24.03 -14.98
N TRP A 476 21.84 -23.43 -14.53
CA TRP A 476 22.22 -23.39 -13.13
C TRP A 476 22.45 -21.96 -12.67
N ALA A 477 21.97 -21.63 -11.47
CA ALA A 477 22.28 -20.41 -10.75
C ALA A 477 23.01 -20.78 -9.45
N VAL A 478 24.18 -20.21 -9.20
CA VAL A 478 24.96 -20.41 -7.97
C VAL A 478 25.06 -19.10 -7.24
N LEU A 479 24.40 -18.99 -6.09
CA LEU A 479 24.45 -17.80 -5.25
C LEU A 479 25.57 -17.93 -4.21
N ALA A 480 26.62 -17.14 -4.40
CA ALA A 480 27.69 -16.92 -3.44
C ALA A 480 27.29 -15.79 -2.50
N GLY A 481 26.78 -16.13 -1.32
CA GLY A 481 26.24 -15.18 -0.34
C GLY A 481 26.16 -15.82 1.04
N MET A 482 26.22 -14.98 2.07
CA MET A 482 26.22 -15.40 3.47
C MET A 482 25.01 -14.81 4.23
N GLY A 483 24.45 -15.58 5.15
CA GLY A 483 23.44 -15.16 6.13
C GLY A 483 22.15 -14.58 5.53
N GLY A 484 22.02 -13.25 5.49
CA GLY A 484 20.80 -12.58 5.01
C GLY A 484 20.64 -12.63 3.50
N SER A 485 21.73 -12.86 2.77
CA SER A 485 21.74 -12.92 1.30
C SER A 485 21.52 -14.34 0.73
N SER A 486 21.53 -15.36 1.58
CA SER A 486 21.45 -16.78 1.24
C SER A 486 20.10 -17.41 1.61
N LEU A 487 19.63 -17.17 2.84
CA LEU A 487 18.45 -17.85 3.38
C LEU A 487 17.15 -17.52 2.64
N ALA A 488 16.91 -16.26 2.24
CA ALA A 488 15.70 -15.92 1.51
C ALA A 488 15.64 -16.60 0.12
N PRO A 489 16.71 -16.57 -0.70
CA PRO A 489 16.80 -17.39 -1.92
C PRO A 489 16.60 -18.90 -1.70
N GLU A 490 17.18 -19.47 -0.63
CA GLU A 490 16.97 -20.88 -0.29
C GLU A 490 15.51 -21.18 0.06
N VAL A 491 14.83 -20.29 0.80
CA VAL A 491 13.40 -20.41 1.12
C VAL A 491 12.55 -20.39 -0.14
N LEU A 492 12.79 -19.45 -1.07
CA LEU A 492 12.06 -19.36 -2.33
C LEU A 492 12.22 -20.64 -3.15
N ARG A 493 13.46 -21.10 -3.36
CA ARG A 493 13.78 -22.31 -4.12
C ARG A 493 13.25 -23.60 -3.47
N ALA A 494 13.23 -23.68 -2.15
CA ALA A 494 12.70 -24.85 -1.43
C ALA A 494 11.16 -24.88 -1.39
N THR A 495 10.51 -23.71 -1.41
CA THR A 495 9.04 -23.58 -1.31
C THR A 495 8.35 -23.66 -2.66
N PHE A 496 8.87 -22.94 -3.67
CA PHE A 496 8.26 -22.83 -5.00
C PHE A 496 8.88 -23.80 -6.03
N GLY A 497 10.06 -24.35 -5.76
CA GLY A 497 10.78 -25.22 -6.69
C GLY A 497 11.50 -24.43 -7.79
N VAL A 498 11.42 -24.93 -9.03
CA VAL A 498 11.95 -24.29 -10.24
C VAL A 498 10.90 -24.46 -11.33
N ALA A 499 10.55 -23.39 -12.04
CA ALA A 499 9.63 -23.45 -13.17
C ALA A 499 10.27 -24.14 -14.38
N PRO A 500 9.49 -24.85 -15.23
CA PRO A 500 10.03 -25.51 -16.42
C PRO A 500 10.78 -24.54 -17.34
N GLY A 501 12.04 -24.87 -17.68
CA GLY A 501 12.90 -24.05 -18.54
C GLY A 501 13.71 -22.98 -17.81
N MET A 502 13.52 -22.80 -16.50
CA MET A 502 14.26 -21.83 -15.67
C MET A 502 15.50 -22.47 -15.01
N LEU A 503 16.33 -21.66 -14.36
CA LEU A 503 17.62 -22.09 -13.79
C LEU A 503 17.41 -22.72 -12.41
N ASP A 504 18.01 -23.88 -12.14
CA ASP A 504 18.02 -24.46 -10.80
C ASP A 504 19.05 -23.74 -9.91
N LEU A 505 18.63 -23.33 -8.71
CA LEU A 505 19.37 -22.48 -7.80
C LEU A 505 20.06 -23.29 -6.68
N VAL A 506 21.38 -23.14 -6.60
CA VAL A 506 22.21 -23.62 -5.49
C VAL A 506 22.72 -22.43 -4.69
N VAL A 507 22.51 -22.44 -3.37
CA VAL A 507 23.00 -21.41 -2.45
C VAL A 507 24.26 -21.91 -1.74
N LEU A 508 25.32 -21.10 -1.71
CA LEU A 508 26.65 -21.47 -1.22
C LEU A 508 27.04 -20.69 0.04
N ASP A 509 26.24 -20.80 1.10
CA ASP A 509 26.53 -20.23 2.42
C ASP A 509 27.52 -21.10 3.21
N THR A 510 28.73 -21.28 2.67
CA THR A 510 29.76 -22.14 3.27
C THR A 510 31.18 -21.83 2.81
N THR A 511 32.13 -21.95 3.73
CA THR A 511 33.58 -21.91 3.46
C THR A 511 34.22 -23.30 3.45
N HIS A 512 33.44 -24.38 3.61
CA HIS A 512 33.98 -25.74 3.71
C HIS A 512 34.38 -26.29 2.33
N PRO A 513 35.67 -26.59 2.05
CA PRO A 513 36.13 -26.95 0.71
C PRO A 513 35.39 -28.15 0.10
N ASP A 514 35.14 -29.21 0.87
CA ASP A 514 34.41 -30.39 0.37
C ASP A 514 32.96 -30.08 -0.03
N GLN A 515 32.32 -29.06 0.53
CA GLN A 515 30.95 -28.66 0.14
C GLN A 515 30.98 -27.84 -1.15
N ILE A 516 31.94 -26.91 -1.29
CA ILE A 516 32.17 -26.15 -2.52
C ILE A 516 32.50 -27.11 -3.69
N LEU A 517 33.39 -28.08 -3.46
CA LEU A 517 33.75 -29.13 -4.42
C LEU A 517 32.59 -30.10 -4.71
N ALA A 518 31.71 -30.36 -3.74
CA ALA A 518 30.52 -31.18 -3.97
C ALA A 518 29.47 -30.44 -4.81
N VAL A 519 29.32 -29.12 -4.64
CA VAL A 519 28.50 -28.28 -5.52
C VAL A 519 29.09 -28.24 -6.92
N GLU A 520 30.38 -27.93 -7.08
CA GLU A 520 31.05 -27.88 -8.39
C GLU A 520 30.82 -29.14 -9.23
N ARG A 521 30.94 -30.33 -8.63
CA ARG A 521 30.76 -31.63 -9.31
C ARG A 521 29.32 -31.91 -9.80
N GLN A 522 28.35 -31.08 -9.44
CA GLN A 522 26.96 -31.17 -9.89
C GLN A 522 26.63 -30.16 -10.99
N LEU A 523 27.49 -29.16 -11.21
CA LEU A 523 27.27 -28.06 -12.14
C LEU A 523 27.78 -28.39 -13.54
N ASP A 524 27.03 -27.91 -14.53
CA ASP A 524 27.55 -27.66 -15.87
C ASP A 524 28.09 -26.22 -15.89
N LEU A 525 29.41 -26.06 -15.74
CA LEU A 525 30.04 -24.73 -15.55
C LEU A 525 29.84 -23.82 -16.77
N ASP A 526 29.81 -24.36 -17.99
CA ASP A 526 29.55 -23.59 -19.20
C ASP A 526 28.11 -23.04 -19.23
N ARG A 527 27.20 -23.66 -18.46
CA ARG A 527 25.77 -23.33 -18.36
C ARG A 527 25.37 -22.78 -16.97
N THR A 528 26.35 -22.34 -16.18
CA THR A 528 26.14 -21.80 -14.82
C THR A 528 26.26 -20.28 -14.76
N LEU A 529 25.35 -19.63 -14.05
CA LEU A 529 25.39 -18.22 -13.68
C LEU A 529 25.77 -18.06 -12.20
N PHE A 530 26.78 -17.24 -11.90
CA PHE A 530 27.27 -17.01 -10.55
C PHE A 530 26.78 -15.65 -10.00
N LEU A 531 25.91 -15.69 -8.99
CA LEU A 531 25.39 -14.51 -8.31
C LEU A 531 26.28 -14.20 -7.09
N ILE A 532 27.04 -13.12 -7.18
CA ILE A 532 27.92 -12.65 -6.11
C ILE A 532 27.13 -11.65 -5.26
N ALA A 533 26.63 -12.13 -4.11
CA ALA A 533 25.69 -11.42 -3.27
C ALA A 533 26.35 -10.93 -1.97
N SER A 534 26.74 -9.66 -1.93
CA SER A 534 27.35 -9.04 -0.74
C SER A 534 26.94 -7.57 -0.62
N LYS A 535 26.18 -7.22 0.42
CA LYS A 535 25.69 -5.86 0.66
C LYS A 535 26.82 -4.82 0.66
N SER A 536 27.91 -5.08 1.40
CA SER A 536 29.07 -4.18 1.47
C SER A 536 30.06 -4.33 0.31
N GLY A 537 29.90 -5.37 -0.53
CA GLY A 537 30.88 -5.75 -1.54
C GLY A 537 32.23 -6.22 -0.97
N THR A 538 32.30 -6.54 0.33
CA THR A 538 33.55 -6.86 1.05
C THR A 538 33.49 -8.16 1.87
N THR A 539 32.43 -8.95 1.74
CA THR A 539 32.30 -10.26 2.43
C THR A 539 33.38 -11.22 1.94
N THR A 540 34.34 -11.56 2.79
CA THR A 540 35.52 -12.37 2.46
C THR A 540 35.16 -13.73 1.86
N GLU A 541 34.12 -14.36 2.39
CA GLU A 541 33.60 -15.66 1.97
C GLU A 541 33.05 -15.58 0.52
N THR A 542 32.11 -14.66 0.27
CA THR A 542 31.57 -14.35 -1.06
C THR A 542 32.66 -13.99 -2.09
N LEU A 543 33.65 -13.18 -1.69
CA LEU A 543 34.77 -12.81 -2.55
C LEU A 543 35.73 -13.99 -2.82
N SER A 544 35.85 -14.92 -1.87
CA SER A 544 36.60 -16.17 -2.06
C SER A 544 35.89 -17.10 -3.04
N HIS A 545 34.55 -17.19 -2.99
CA HIS A 545 33.76 -17.92 -4.00
C HIS A 545 33.89 -17.29 -5.39
N LEU A 546 33.81 -15.96 -5.49
CA LEU A 546 34.05 -15.25 -6.75
C LEU A 546 35.46 -15.57 -7.30
N ALA A 547 36.50 -15.46 -6.49
CA ALA A 547 37.86 -15.80 -6.92
C ALA A 547 37.95 -17.26 -7.44
N TYR A 548 37.33 -18.20 -6.73
CA TYR A 548 37.34 -19.62 -7.05
C TYR A 548 36.63 -19.97 -8.38
N PHE A 549 35.44 -19.43 -8.60
CA PHE A 549 34.71 -19.69 -9.85
C PHE A 549 35.24 -18.86 -11.02
N TRP A 550 35.78 -17.66 -10.78
CA TRP A 550 36.44 -16.86 -11.81
C TRP A 550 37.72 -17.51 -12.36
N GLU A 551 38.47 -18.25 -11.53
CA GLU A 551 39.64 -19.01 -12.00
C GLU A 551 39.25 -20.13 -12.99
N LYS A 552 38.05 -20.70 -12.83
CA LYS A 552 37.51 -21.76 -13.70
C LYS A 552 36.78 -21.22 -14.93
N VAL A 553 36.05 -20.12 -14.75
CA VAL A 553 35.18 -19.50 -15.76
C VAL A 553 35.51 -18.00 -15.80
N PRO A 554 36.59 -17.58 -16.49
CA PRO A 554 37.04 -16.18 -16.53
C PRO A 554 36.24 -15.33 -17.54
N ASP A 555 34.91 -15.41 -17.50
CA ASP A 555 33.98 -14.70 -18.39
C ASP A 555 32.94 -13.93 -17.58
N GLY A 556 32.92 -12.60 -17.71
CA GLY A 556 31.94 -11.72 -17.08
C GLY A 556 30.48 -12.05 -17.46
N SER A 557 30.22 -12.63 -18.64
CA SER A 557 28.87 -13.04 -19.05
C SER A 557 28.26 -14.12 -18.13
N ARG A 558 29.08 -14.78 -17.30
CA ARG A 558 28.67 -15.79 -16.32
C ARG A 558 28.53 -15.25 -14.89
N PHE A 559 28.73 -13.96 -14.63
CA PHE A 559 28.64 -13.38 -13.28
C PHE A 559 27.62 -12.25 -13.16
N VAL A 560 26.99 -12.15 -11.99
CA VAL A 560 26.08 -11.09 -11.57
C VAL A 560 26.52 -10.57 -10.22
N ALA A 561 26.49 -9.25 -10.01
CA ALA A 561 26.68 -8.66 -8.69
C ALA A 561 25.33 -8.22 -8.09
N ILE A 562 25.12 -8.51 -6.80
CA ILE A 562 24.04 -7.92 -5.99
C ILE A 562 24.68 -7.28 -4.77
N THR A 563 24.60 -5.95 -4.70
CA THR A 563 25.39 -5.13 -3.76
C THR A 563 24.78 -3.74 -3.59
N ASP A 564 25.16 -2.97 -2.57
CA ASP A 564 24.77 -1.57 -2.46
C ASP A 564 25.54 -0.67 -3.47
N PRO A 565 25.04 0.53 -3.79
CA PRO A 565 25.78 1.53 -4.57
C PRO A 565 27.15 1.89 -3.98
N GLY A 566 28.15 2.06 -4.84
CA GLY A 566 29.48 2.57 -4.49
C GLY A 566 30.43 1.55 -3.84
N THR A 567 30.10 0.26 -3.88
CA THR A 567 30.93 -0.79 -3.25
C THR A 567 32.12 -1.23 -4.12
N PRO A 568 33.13 -1.89 -3.51
CA PRO A 568 34.19 -2.55 -4.27
C PRO A 568 33.67 -3.64 -5.22
N LEU A 569 32.52 -4.26 -4.91
CA LEU A 569 31.90 -5.28 -5.76
C LEU A 569 31.21 -4.69 -6.99
N GLU A 570 30.56 -3.52 -6.89
CA GLU A 570 30.11 -2.78 -8.08
C GLU A 570 31.29 -2.43 -9.00
N SER A 571 32.38 -1.93 -8.40
CA SER A 571 33.60 -1.55 -9.12
C SER A 571 34.22 -2.74 -9.85
N LEU A 572 34.34 -3.88 -9.16
CA LEU A 572 34.88 -5.13 -9.69
C LEU A 572 33.97 -5.75 -10.77
N ALA A 573 32.65 -5.66 -10.62
CA ALA A 573 31.69 -6.12 -11.62
C ALA A 573 31.79 -5.30 -12.92
N ARG A 574 32.02 -3.99 -12.81
CA ARG A 574 32.29 -3.09 -13.95
C ARG A 574 33.64 -3.40 -14.62
N GLU A 575 34.70 -3.57 -13.83
CA GLU A 575 36.05 -3.96 -14.32
C GLU A 575 36.02 -5.28 -15.10
N ARG A 576 35.26 -6.26 -14.60
CA ARG A 576 35.18 -7.62 -15.14
C ARG A 576 34.03 -7.84 -16.13
N ALA A 577 33.35 -6.78 -16.55
CA ALA A 577 32.20 -6.84 -17.49
C ALA A 577 31.14 -7.90 -17.11
N PHE A 578 30.71 -7.91 -15.84
CA PHE A 578 29.65 -8.80 -15.35
C PHE A 578 28.35 -8.59 -16.15
N ARG A 579 27.61 -9.68 -16.41
CA ARG A 579 26.33 -9.70 -17.13
C ARG A 579 25.32 -8.68 -16.58
N ALA A 580 25.25 -8.53 -15.26
CA ALA A 580 24.40 -7.56 -14.59
C ALA A 580 24.97 -7.14 -13.23
N THR A 581 24.60 -5.93 -12.77
CA THR A 581 24.90 -5.43 -11.43
C THR A 581 23.63 -4.80 -10.85
N PHE A 582 23.02 -5.47 -9.89
CA PHE A 582 21.80 -5.01 -9.23
C PHE A 582 22.16 -4.21 -7.98
N LEU A 583 21.88 -2.90 -8.02
CA LEU A 583 22.15 -1.98 -6.92
C LEU A 583 21.00 -1.96 -5.92
N ASN A 584 21.26 -2.52 -4.74
CA ASN A 584 20.29 -2.67 -3.66
C ASN A 584 20.05 -1.35 -2.89
N PRO A 585 18.80 -1.03 -2.48
CA PRO A 585 18.54 0.11 -1.59
C PRO A 585 19.31 0.01 -0.27
N PRO A 586 20.22 0.95 0.03
CA PRO A 586 21.15 0.82 1.16
C PRO A 586 20.47 0.96 2.52
N ASP A 587 19.23 1.47 2.57
CA ASP A 587 18.41 1.58 3.77
C ASP A 587 17.68 0.28 4.16
N ILE A 588 17.80 -0.79 3.36
CA ILE A 588 17.31 -2.13 3.69
C ILE A 588 18.39 -2.90 4.45
N GLY A 589 18.16 -3.21 5.74
CA GLY A 589 19.08 -4.05 6.52
C GLY A 589 19.19 -5.47 5.94
N GLY A 590 20.41 -6.04 5.87
CA GLY A 590 20.67 -7.27 5.07
C GLY A 590 19.79 -8.49 5.39
N ARG A 591 19.42 -8.74 6.65
CA ARG A 591 18.49 -9.82 7.03
C ARG A 591 17.01 -9.56 6.67
N TYR A 592 16.69 -8.34 6.26
CA TYR A 592 15.37 -7.90 5.78
C TYR A 592 15.34 -7.74 4.25
N SER A 593 16.39 -8.19 3.54
CA SER A 593 16.53 -8.05 2.07
C SER A 593 15.77 -9.10 1.24
N ALA A 594 14.95 -9.94 1.88
CA ALA A 594 14.16 -11.00 1.24
C ALA A 594 13.22 -10.50 0.14
N LEU A 595 12.78 -9.24 0.22
CA LEU A 595 11.92 -8.57 -0.77
C LEU A 595 12.67 -7.47 -1.56
N SER A 596 14.01 -7.46 -1.55
CA SER A 596 14.83 -6.64 -2.45
C SER A 596 15.52 -7.53 -3.50
N TYR A 597 16.39 -6.96 -4.34
CA TYR A 597 17.17 -7.72 -5.34
C TYR A 597 17.86 -8.98 -4.79
N PHE A 598 18.26 -9.00 -3.51
CA PHE A 598 18.87 -10.16 -2.87
C PHE A 598 17.95 -11.40 -2.85
N GLY A 599 16.63 -11.24 -2.70
CA GLY A 599 15.66 -12.33 -2.85
C GLY A 599 15.06 -12.41 -4.26
N LEU A 600 14.77 -11.27 -4.88
CA LEU A 600 13.97 -11.21 -6.10
C LEU A 600 14.76 -11.56 -7.38
N VAL A 601 16.06 -11.28 -7.45
CA VAL A 601 16.90 -11.72 -8.60
C VAL A 601 16.97 -13.25 -8.67
N PRO A 602 17.39 -13.99 -7.61
CA PRO A 602 17.33 -15.45 -7.65
C PRO A 602 15.90 -16.00 -7.73
N GLY A 603 14.90 -15.29 -7.17
CA GLY A 603 13.49 -15.62 -7.35
C GLY A 603 13.03 -15.59 -8.82
N ALA A 604 13.46 -14.58 -9.59
CA ALA A 604 13.22 -14.52 -11.03
C ALA A 604 13.90 -15.68 -11.77
N LEU A 605 15.16 -15.99 -11.43
CA LEU A 605 15.95 -17.04 -12.10
C LEU A 605 15.37 -18.45 -11.93
N ILE A 606 14.69 -18.74 -10.82
CA ILE A 606 13.95 -20.00 -10.63
C ILE A 606 12.53 -19.97 -11.23
N GLY A 607 12.08 -18.82 -11.74
CA GLY A 607 10.71 -18.62 -12.25
C GLY A 607 9.63 -18.57 -11.18
N ALA A 608 9.93 -18.05 -9.98
CA ALA A 608 8.91 -17.81 -8.96
C ALA A 608 7.97 -16.67 -9.38
N ASP A 609 6.72 -16.74 -8.94
CA ASP A 609 5.75 -15.65 -9.12
C ASP A 609 6.11 -14.47 -8.21
N LEU A 610 6.91 -13.55 -8.75
CA LEU A 610 7.32 -12.33 -8.04
C LEU A 610 6.17 -11.34 -7.85
N ASP A 611 5.17 -11.33 -8.74
CA ASP A 611 4.07 -10.38 -8.63
C ASP A 611 3.18 -10.83 -7.47
N GLY A 612 2.70 -12.08 -7.49
CA GLY A 612 1.97 -12.66 -6.38
C GLY A 612 2.73 -12.66 -5.05
N LEU A 613 4.06 -12.82 -5.06
CA LEU A 613 4.88 -12.67 -3.85
C LEU A 613 4.84 -11.23 -3.30
N LEU A 614 4.96 -10.22 -4.16
CA LEU A 614 4.93 -8.80 -3.76
C LEU A 614 3.52 -8.31 -3.44
N ASP A 615 2.47 -8.84 -4.07
CA ASP A 615 1.07 -8.59 -3.68
C ASP A 615 0.81 -9.12 -2.27
N ARG A 616 1.22 -10.36 -1.97
CA ARG A 616 1.09 -10.93 -0.61
C ARG A 616 1.96 -10.20 0.43
N ALA A 617 3.06 -9.58 0.01
CA ALA A 617 3.82 -8.67 0.86
C ALA A 617 3.06 -7.35 1.11
N ALA A 618 2.38 -6.79 0.10
CA ALA A 618 1.51 -5.63 0.26
C ALA A 618 0.34 -5.91 1.21
N GLU A 619 -0.36 -7.07 1.08
CA GLU A 619 -1.42 -7.46 2.02
C GLU A 619 -0.91 -7.43 3.49
N ALA A 620 0.30 -7.97 3.72
CA ALA A 620 0.91 -8.05 5.03
C ALA A 620 1.43 -6.70 5.54
N ALA A 621 1.93 -5.85 4.65
CA ALA A 621 2.38 -4.49 4.97
C ALA A 621 1.19 -3.60 5.34
N HIS A 622 0.13 -3.57 4.51
CA HIS A 622 -1.12 -2.87 4.76
C HIS A 622 -1.80 -3.31 6.06
N ALA A 623 -1.76 -4.61 6.41
CA ALA A 623 -2.26 -5.07 7.71
C ALA A 623 -1.47 -4.51 8.91
N CYS A 624 -0.22 -4.06 8.72
CA CYS A 624 0.68 -3.57 9.77
C CYS A 624 0.76 -2.04 9.90
N VAL A 625 0.03 -1.27 9.09
CA VAL A 625 0.06 0.21 9.06
C VAL A 625 -0.52 0.87 10.33
N PRO A 626 -0.24 2.18 10.57
CA PRO A 626 -0.61 2.86 11.82
C PRO A 626 -2.11 3.10 12.03
N TYR A 627 -2.93 2.98 10.98
CA TYR A 627 -4.39 3.19 11.04
C TYR A 627 -5.19 1.89 11.20
N VAL A 628 -4.53 0.73 11.29
CA VAL A 628 -5.18 -0.55 11.62
C VAL A 628 -5.22 -0.71 13.15
N PRO A 629 -6.39 -1.02 13.76
CA PRO A 629 -6.52 -1.28 15.19
C PRO A 629 -5.49 -2.30 15.70
N LEU A 630 -4.88 -2.03 16.86
CA LEU A 630 -3.66 -2.75 17.27
C LEU A 630 -3.87 -4.23 17.64
N ASP A 631 -5.10 -4.64 17.97
CA ASP A 631 -5.45 -6.05 18.17
C ASP A 631 -5.44 -6.84 16.83
N ASP A 632 -5.85 -6.18 15.74
CA ASP A 632 -5.89 -6.76 14.39
C ASP A 632 -4.58 -6.61 13.63
N ASN A 633 -3.82 -5.53 13.89
CA ASN A 633 -2.47 -5.30 13.35
C ASN A 633 -1.54 -6.47 13.73
N PRO A 634 -1.16 -7.36 12.80
CA PRO A 634 -0.51 -8.61 13.15
C PRO A 634 0.94 -8.40 13.57
N GLY A 635 1.59 -7.33 13.10
CA GLY A 635 2.93 -6.93 13.51
C GLY A 635 2.97 -6.41 14.96
N ALA A 636 2.06 -5.50 15.31
CA ALA A 636 1.93 -4.97 16.67
C ALA A 636 1.54 -6.07 17.66
N TRP A 637 0.53 -6.88 17.32
CA TRP A 637 0.07 -8.01 18.13
C TRP A 637 1.16 -9.06 18.36
N LEU A 638 1.90 -9.47 17.32
CA LEU A 638 3.01 -10.42 17.47
C LEU A 638 4.16 -9.82 18.29
N GLY A 639 4.46 -8.53 18.09
CA GLY A 639 5.44 -7.79 18.90
C GLY A 639 5.07 -7.74 20.38
N ALA A 640 3.80 -7.51 20.71
CA ALA A 640 3.27 -7.53 22.06
C ALA A 640 3.32 -8.92 22.69
N LEU A 641 2.85 -9.94 21.96
CA LEU A 641 2.86 -11.35 22.39
C LEU A 641 4.26 -11.86 22.72
N LEU A 642 5.24 -11.60 21.84
CA LEU A 642 6.63 -11.92 22.11
C LEU A 642 7.14 -11.07 23.29
N GLY A 643 6.94 -9.75 23.27
CA GLY A 643 7.40 -8.83 24.30
C GLY A 643 7.04 -9.25 25.72
N GLU A 644 5.77 -9.55 25.99
CA GLU A 644 5.32 -10.02 27.30
C GLU A 644 5.63 -11.50 27.56
N GLY A 645 5.65 -12.35 26.52
CA GLY A 645 6.12 -13.74 26.63
C GLY A 645 7.54 -13.83 27.19
N ALA A 646 8.48 -13.02 26.68
CA ALA A 646 9.84 -12.94 27.21
C ALA A 646 9.88 -12.42 28.66
N ARG A 647 8.93 -11.57 29.06
CA ARG A 647 8.85 -10.98 30.41
C ARG A 647 8.24 -11.94 31.44
N GLU A 648 7.32 -12.81 31.06
CA GLU A 648 6.92 -14.00 31.83
C GLU A 648 8.03 -15.09 31.87
N GLY A 649 9.10 -14.94 31.08
CA GLY A 649 10.21 -15.92 31.02
C GLY A 649 9.99 -17.06 30.01
N ARG A 650 9.04 -16.93 29.09
CA ARG A 650 8.79 -17.86 27.96
C ARG A 650 9.80 -17.59 26.84
N ASP A 651 11.07 -17.86 27.12
CA ASP A 651 12.26 -17.50 26.31
C ASP A 651 12.44 -18.28 24.98
N THR A 652 11.40 -18.97 24.49
CA THR A 652 11.51 -19.98 23.44
C THR A 652 10.30 -19.93 22.50
N LEU A 653 10.54 -19.63 21.23
CA LEU A 653 9.52 -19.66 20.18
C LEU A 653 9.60 -21.00 19.44
N THR A 654 8.47 -21.71 19.33
CA THR A 654 8.40 -22.99 18.59
C THR A 654 7.58 -22.80 17.32
N LEU A 655 8.21 -22.99 16.16
CA LEU A 655 7.56 -22.89 14.86
C LEU A 655 7.16 -24.30 14.38
N VAL A 656 5.86 -24.52 14.22
CA VAL A 656 5.30 -25.77 13.66
C VAL A 656 4.82 -25.47 12.25
N LEU A 657 5.58 -25.93 11.27
CA LEU A 657 5.40 -25.59 9.85
C LEU A 657 4.97 -26.82 9.04
N ASP A 658 4.31 -26.58 7.90
CA ASP A 658 4.12 -27.59 6.87
C ASP A 658 5.47 -27.90 6.21
N GLU A 659 5.69 -29.16 5.82
CA GLU A 659 6.96 -29.62 5.22
C GLU A 659 7.34 -28.79 3.98
N ARG A 660 6.35 -28.31 3.21
CA ARG A 660 6.54 -27.48 2.02
C ARG A 660 7.14 -26.10 2.30
N ILE A 661 7.05 -25.61 3.54
CA ILE A 661 7.58 -24.31 3.96
C ILE A 661 8.56 -24.42 5.13
N ARG A 662 9.11 -25.61 5.42
CA ARG A 662 9.95 -25.82 6.61
C ARG A 662 11.19 -24.93 6.65
N THR A 663 11.73 -24.57 5.48
CA THR A 663 12.90 -23.69 5.32
C THR A 663 12.61 -22.25 5.75
N PHE A 664 11.37 -21.76 5.60
CA PHE A 664 10.97 -20.44 6.09
C PHE A 664 11.27 -20.27 7.59
N GLY A 665 11.19 -21.36 8.35
CA GLY A 665 11.56 -21.39 9.76
C GLY A 665 13.02 -21.00 10.05
N TYR A 666 13.96 -21.26 9.14
CA TYR A 666 15.36 -20.83 9.29
C TYR A 666 15.51 -19.32 9.06
N CYS A 667 14.79 -18.75 8.10
CA CYS A 667 14.72 -17.30 7.89
C CYS A 667 14.10 -16.59 9.11
N VAL A 668 13.01 -17.14 9.67
CA VAL A 668 12.40 -16.60 10.90
C VAL A 668 13.33 -16.78 12.12
N GLU A 669 14.10 -17.88 12.20
CA GLU A 669 15.12 -18.06 13.23
C GLU A 669 16.21 -16.97 13.16
N GLN A 670 16.76 -16.66 11.97
CA GLN A 670 17.72 -15.55 11.82
C GLN A 670 17.10 -14.20 12.23
N LEU A 671 15.90 -13.89 11.73
CA LEU A 671 15.19 -12.65 12.01
C LEU A 671 14.97 -12.40 13.52
N ILE A 672 14.80 -13.46 14.32
CA ILE A 672 14.51 -13.37 15.75
C ILE A 672 15.77 -13.54 16.61
N ALA A 673 16.64 -14.49 16.30
CA ALA A 673 17.80 -14.85 17.13
C ALA A 673 18.88 -13.76 17.14
N GLU A 674 19.10 -13.10 16.01
CA GLU A 674 20.14 -12.06 15.84
C GLU A 674 19.68 -10.64 16.23
N SER A 675 18.39 -10.45 16.50
CA SER A 675 17.78 -9.13 16.76
C SER A 675 17.91 -8.50 18.17
N PRO A 676 18.46 -9.13 19.25
CA PRO A 676 18.56 -8.47 20.56
C PRO A 676 19.66 -7.39 20.62
N ASN A 677 19.24 -6.13 20.51
CA ASN A 677 20.09 -4.96 20.78
C ASN A 677 20.43 -4.87 22.29
N ARG A 678 21.57 -5.42 22.73
CA ARG A 678 22.00 -5.39 24.14
C ARG A 678 23.48 -5.00 24.29
N PRO A 679 23.84 -4.06 25.18
CA PRO A 679 25.24 -3.75 25.45
C PRO A 679 25.97 -4.97 26.01
N ALA A 680 27.11 -5.32 25.41
CA ALA A 680 27.85 -6.55 25.68
C ALA A 680 28.59 -6.52 27.03
N ARG A 681 27.85 -6.72 28.14
CA ARG A 681 28.44 -6.91 29.47
C ARG A 681 29.19 -8.25 29.48
N LYS A 682 30.53 -8.19 29.33
CA LYS A 682 31.46 -9.33 29.22
C LYS A 682 31.08 -10.48 30.16
N GLY A 683 30.84 -11.67 29.61
CA GLY A 683 30.71 -12.92 30.36
C GLY A 683 29.43 -13.73 30.18
N ARG A 684 28.33 -13.17 29.63
CA ARG A 684 27.11 -13.95 29.30
C ARG A 684 26.45 -13.46 28.01
N ALA A 685 26.81 -14.07 26.88
CA ALA A 685 26.13 -13.89 25.60
C ALA A 685 25.11 -15.02 25.38
N SER A 686 23.82 -14.68 25.40
CA SER A 686 22.73 -15.53 24.93
C SER A 686 21.52 -14.64 24.65
N SER A 687 20.85 -14.84 23.51
CA SER A 687 19.57 -14.18 23.21
C SER A 687 18.52 -14.52 24.28
N PRO A 688 17.58 -13.61 24.62
CA PRO A 688 16.38 -13.93 25.39
C PRO A 688 15.37 -14.77 24.58
N TRP A 689 15.68 -15.12 23.33
CA TRP A 689 14.90 -16.02 22.49
C TRP A 689 15.72 -17.19 21.98
N LYS A 690 15.11 -18.37 21.99
CA LYS A 690 15.54 -19.55 21.24
C LYS A 690 14.42 -19.93 20.28
N ALA A 691 14.64 -19.79 18.98
CA ALA A 691 13.76 -20.41 18.00
C ALA A 691 13.96 -21.93 18.01
N LYS A 692 12.90 -22.69 17.70
CA LYS A 692 12.97 -24.12 17.36
C LYS A 692 11.92 -24.46 16.31
N THR A 693 12.39 -24.85 15.13
CA THR A 693 11.54 -25.37 14.05
C THR A 693 11.25 -26.85 14.24
N TRP A 694 9.99 -27.26 14.06
CA TRP A 694 9.57 -28.66 14.02
C TRP A 694 8.62 -28.91 12.84
N ALA A 695 9.02 -29.78 11.91
CA ALA A 695 8.11 -30.39 10.95
C ALA A 695 7.26 -31.46 11.64
N ARG A 696 5.98 -31.61 11.24
CA ARG A 696 5.09 -32.65 11.79
C ARG A 696 5.37 -34.03 11.17
N PRO A 697 5.74 -35.06 11.95
CA PRO A 697 5.70 -36.44 11.46
C PRO A 697 4.24 -36.88 11.23
N ARG A 698 4.00 -37.70 10.21
CA ARG A 698 2.69 -38.39 10.07
C ARG A 698 2.55 -39.45 11.18
N CYS A 699 1.76 -39.11 12.21
CA CYS A 699 1.19 -40.01 13.22
C CYS A 699 2.18 -40.90 14.03
N THR A 700 2.75 -40.38 15.11
CA THR A 700 2.67 -40.97 16.48
C THR A 700 3.35 -40.06 17.52
N ALA A 701 3.17 -40.33 18.82
CA ALA A 701 3.48 -39.38 19.90
C ALA A 701 4.99 -39.12 20.12
N PRO A 702 5.40 -37.86 20.40
CA PRO A 702 6.79 -37.50 20.62
C PRO A 702 7.28 -37.88 22.04
N ILE A 703 8.36 -38.64 22.13
CA ILE A 703 9.11 -38.84 23.37
C ILE A 703 10.10 -37.68 23.53
N VAL A 704 9.94 -36.87 24.58
CA VAL A 704 10.85 -35.76 24.88
C VAL A 704 12.19 -36.30 25.40
N CYS A 705 13.30 -35.84 24.80
CA CYS A 705 14.63 -36.06 25.34
C CYS A 705 15.33 -34.71 25.55
N SER A 706 15.53 -34.31 26.80
CA SER A 706 16.21 -33.06 27.17
C SER A 706 17.51 -33.35 27.91
N SER A 707 18.63 -32.84 27.39
CA SER A 707 19.95 -32.97 27.99
C SER A 707 20.27 -31.76 28.87
N ARG A 708 20.11 -31.90 30.20
CA ARG A 708 20.62 -30.93 31.17
C ARG A 708 21.53 -31.66 32.16
N TRP A 709 22.83 -31.32 32.16
CA TRP A 709 23.73 -31.73 33.25
C TRP A 709 23.40 -30.91 34.50
N GLY A 710 23.09 -31.61 35.60
CA GLY A 710 22.61 -31.02 36.85
C GLY A 710 21.94 -32.10 37.69
N SER A 711 22.67 -32.61 38.68
CA SER A 711 22.35 -33.85 39.39
C SER A 711 21.02 -33.83 40.17
N ARG A 712 20.14 -34.78 39.87
CA ARG A 712 19.62 -35.78 40.84
C ARG A 712 18.85 -36.90 40.12
N SER A 713 18.65 -38.00 40.84
CA SER A 713 18.16 -39.28 40.35
C SER A 713 16.73 -39.28 39.81
N CYS A 714 16.50 -39.91 38.65
CA CYS A 714 15.24 -40.58 38.35
C CYS A 714 15.50 -41.84 37.49
N THR A 715 14.67 -42.88 37.66
CA THR A 715 15.01 -44.25 37.26
C THR A 715 14.50 -44.59 35.85
N LYS A 716 15.36 -45.18 35.00
CA LYS A 716 14.93 -45.71 33.70
C LYS A 716 14.21 -47.06 33.85
N LEU A 717 13.08 -47.21 33.18
CA LEU A 717 12.63 -48.50 32.64
C LEU A 717 12.84 -48.49 31.12
N SER A 718 13.03 -49.67 30.51
CA SER A 718 13.25 -49.79 29.06
C SER A 718 12.83 -51.19 28.57
N VAL A 719 12.24 -51.26 27.38
CA VAL A 719 11.90 -52.50 26.67
C VAL A 719 12.42 -52.35 25.22
N PRO A 720 13.06 -53.37 24.60
CA PRO A 720 13.84 -53.22 23.37
C PRO A 720 13.08 -53.62 22.08
N TRP A 721 13.84 -53.92 21.00
CA TRP A 721 13.46 -54.25 19.61
C TRP A 721 13.16 -53.01 18.73
N GLY A 722 13.68 -52.86 17.49
CA GLY A 722 14.65 -53.66 16.72
C GLY A 722 15.33 -52.82 15.60
N ARG A 723 16.44 -53.32 15.02
CA ARG A 723 17.27 -52.64 13.99
C ARG A 723 16.77 -52.92 12.54
N PRO A 724 17.26 -52.22 11.49
CA PRO A 724 18.19 -51.07 11.46
C PRO A 724 17.63 -49.82 10.73
N ALA A 725 18.34 -48.69 10.81
CA ALA A 725 18.15 -47.52 9.95
C ALA A 725 19.49 -47.10 9.31
N ILE A 726 19.43 -46.49 8.11
CA ILE A 726 20.58 -45.94 7.38
C ILE A 726 20.87 -44.52 7.91
N PRO A 727 22.14 -44.13 8.15
CA PRO A 727 22.45 -42.84 8.78
C PRO A 727 22.51 -41.68 7.78
N SER A 728 21.65 -40.67 7.99
CA SER A 728 21.85 -39.31 7.46
C SER A 728 22.64 -38.47 8.48
N PRO A 729 23.57 -37.60 8.05
CA PRO A 729 24.43 -36.86 8.98
C PRO A 729 23.72 -35.68 9.64
N THR A 730 23.78 -35.62 10.97
CA THR A 730 23.38 -34.43 11.76
C THR A 730 24.63 -33.65 12.20
N SER A 731 24.86 -32.48 11.61
CA SER A 731 25.99 -31.60 11.97
C SER A 731 25.71 -30.81 13.24
N SER A 732 26.28 -31.22 14.37
CA SER A 732 26.25 -30.47 15.63
C SER A 732 27.33 -29.37 15.64
N TRP A 733 26.91 -28.11 15.56
CA TRP A 733 27.84 -26.97 15.68
C TRP A 733 28.35 -26.80 17.12
N THR A 734 29.67 -26.89 17.31
CA THR A 734 30.36 -26.52 18.55
C THR A 734 31.60 -25.69 18.23
N THR A 735 31.54 -24.38 18.51
CA THR A 735 32.64 -23.43 18.29
C THR A 735 33.59 -23.39 19.49
N PRO A 736 34.91 -23.63 19.32
CA PRO A 736 35.91 -23.36 20.34
C PRO A 736 36.27 -21.86 20.33
N SER A 737 36.08 -21.16 21.44
CA SER A 737 36.41 -19.74 21.56
C SER A 737 37.74 -19.54 22.31
N SER A 738 38.77 -19.08 21.62
CA SER A 738 39.80 -18.11 22.10
C SER A 738 41.06 -18.09 21.23
N TRP A 739 41.29 -16.99 20.51
CA TRP A 739 42.63 -16.44 20.23
C TRP A 739 42.50 -14.92 20.18
N GLY A 740 43.28 -14.22 21.00
CA GLY A 740 43.38 -12.75 20.98
C GLY A 740 44.72 -12.33 20.39
N GLY A 741 44.69 -11.40 19.44
CA GLY A 741 45.93 -10.89 18.83
C GLY A 741 46.64 -9.87 19.73
N SER A 742 47.97 -9.99 19.81
CA SER A 742 48.87 -8.94 20.24
C SER A 742 50.11 -8.93 19.34
N SER A 743 50.66 -7.74 19.06
CA SER A 743 51.69 -7.55 18.02
C SER A 743 52.92 -6.83 18.58
N SER A 744 54.09 -7.50 18.57
CA SER A 744 55.41 -6.85 18.45
C SER A 744 56.58 -7.85 18.46
N GLY A 745 57.50 -7.69 17.52
CA GLY A 745 58.96 -7.89 17.65
C GLY A 745 59.58 -9.25 18.01
N GLY A 746 60.63 -9.65 17.27
CA GLY A 746 61.79 -10.33 17.90
C GLY A 746 62.20 -11.73 17.40
N SER A 747 62.98 -11.76 16.31
CA SER A 747 64.22 -12.56 16.16
C SER A 747 64.34 -14.04 16.66
N SER A 748 64.55 -14.94 15.68
CA SER A 748 65.44 -16.15 15.70
C SER A 748 65.07 -17.40 16.56
N PRO A 749 65.59 -18.62 16.23
CA PRO A 749 64.84 -19.87 16.45
C PRO A 749 65.55 -21.03 17.20
N ARG A 750 64.77 -22.12 17.43
CA ARG A 750 65.12 -23.54 17.80
C ARG A 750 65.07 -23.91 19.32
N PRO A 751 64.96 -25.21 19.72
CA PRO A 751 63.95 -26.22 19.28
C PRO A 751 63.57 -27.34 20.33
N TRP A 752 62.82 -28.38 19.85
CA TRP A 752 62.83 -29.82 20.27
C TRP A 752 62.01 -30.36 21.49
N ARG A 753 61.49 -31.60 21.31
CA ARG A 753 60.98 -32.65 22.27
C ARG A 753 59.49 -32.67 22.74
N GLY A 754 58.87 -33.85 22.60
CA GLY A 754 57.76 -34.39 23.43
C GLY A 754 58.31 -35.36 24.51
N PRO A 755 57.71 -36.55 24.85
CA PRO A 755 56.58 -37.25 24.19
C PRO A 755 55.65 -38.12 25.13
N CYS A 756 54.79 -38.96 24.52
CA CYS A 756 54.33 -40.32 24.94
C CYS A 756 53.30 -40.63 26.08
N TRP A 757 52.25 -41.43 25.71
CA TRP A 757 51.75 -42.74 26.27
C TRP A 757 51.26 -42.86 27.75
N ALA A 758 50.39 -43.81 28.20
CA ALA A 758 49.38 -44.72 27.59
C ALA A 758 48.50 -45.49 28.65
N SER A 759 47.48 -46.24 28.19
CA SER A 759 46.84 -47.49 28.75
C SER A 759 46.00 -47.58 30.07
N SER A 760 44.70 -47.94 29.94
CA SER A 760 43.98 -49.22 30.31
C SER A 760 44.11 -49.92 31.71
N PRO A 761 43.25 -50.91 32.13
CA PRO A 761 41.76 -51.09 32.09
C PRO A 761 41.16 -51.83 33.36
N SER A 762 39.98 -52.52 33.24
CA SER A 762 39.36 -53.58 34.14
C SER A 762 38.32 -53.16 35.24
N THR A 763 37.37 -53.96 35.80
CA THR A 763 36.90 -55.38 35.58
C THR A 763 35.41 -55.69 35.99
N SER A 764 34.79 -56.67 35.29
CA SER A 764 33.62 -57.60 35.53
C SER A 764 32.76 -57.72 36.83
N ARG A 765 31.45 -58.09 36.69
CA ARG A 765 30.71 -59.31 37.26
C ARG A 765 29.15 -59.25 37.07
N THR A 766 28.43 -60.18 36.38
CA THR A 766 27.75 -61.49 36.76
C THR A 766 26.53 -61.41 37.73
N PHE A 767 25.35 -62.10 37.63
CA PHE A 767 24.73 -63.07 36.66
C PHE A 767 23.19 -63.37 36.96
N ARG A 768 22.55 -64.32 36.24
CA ARG A 768 21.26 -65.10 36.48
C ARG A 768 19.86 -64.64 35.93
N LYS A 769 18.99 -65.65 35.70
CA LYS A 769 17.55 -65.68 35.27
C LYS A 769 16.80 -66.81 36.03
N PRO A 770 15.43 -66.84 36.06
CA PRO A 770 14.66 -67.80 35.23
C PRO A 770 13.28 -67.24 34.73
N ARG A 771 12.23 -68.06 34.54
CA ARG A 771 11.82 -68.63 33.22
C ARG A 771 10.61 -69.61 33.31
N THR A 772 9.34 -69.16 33.16
CA THR A 772 8.14 -70.04 33.03
C THR A 772 7.00 -69.39 32.20
N THR A 773 5.96 -70.16 31.83
CA THR A 773 4.98 -69.87 30.73
C THR A 773 3.47 -70.12 31.12
N PRO A 774 2.47 -70.50 30.27
CA PRO A 774 1.28 -69.64 30.01
C PRO A 774 -0.14 -70.29 30.11
N SER A 775 -1.23 -69.51 29.96
CA SER A 775 -2.64 -69.89 29.57
C SER A 775 -3.64 -68.74 29.92
N ALA A 776 -4.96 -68.76 29.64
CA ALA A 776 -5.76 -69.06 28.43
C ALA A 776 -7.24 -68.62 28.65
N CYS A 777 -8.10 -68.67 27.60
CA CYS A 777 -9.58 -68.47 27.60
C CYS A 777 -10.15 -67.03 27.89
N SER A 778 -11.36 -66.62 27.45
CA SER A 778 -12.22 -67.04 26.30
C SER A 778 -13.49 -66.16 26.16
N ARG A 779 -14.00 -65.92 24.91
CA ARG A 779 -15.43 -65.67 24.47
C ARG A 779 -16.25 -64.52 25.16
N ARG A 780 -17.27 -63.86 24.57
CA ARG A 780 -18.05 -64.03 23.32
C ARG A 780 -18.74 -62.69 22.88
N GLU A 781 -18.74 -62.43 21.57
CA GLU A 781 -19.82 -61.93 20.68
C GLU A 781 -20.95 -60.92 21.10
N ARG A 782 -21.06 -59.82 20.31
CA ARG A 782 -22.22 -59.31 19.49
C ARG A 782 -23.56 -58.83 20.15
N SER A 783 -24.42 -57.98 19.55
CA SER A 783 -24.32 -56.87 18.55
C SER A 783 -25.72 -56.24 18.24
N ARG A 784 -25.79 -54.97 17.78
CA ARG A 784 -26.91 -54.24 17.09
C ARG A 784 -28.09 -53.62 17.90
N THR A 785 -28.12 -52.28 17.94
CA THR A 785 -29.12 -51.28 17.41
C THR A 785 -30.53 -51.73 16.94
N PRO A 786 -31.53 -50.80 16.83
CA PRO A 786 -31.83 -49.53 17.54
C PRO A 786 -33.34 -49.37 17.94
N ASP A 787 -33.81 -48.20 18.44
CA ASP A 787 -34.85 -47.31 17.79
C ASP A 787 -35.66 -46.31 18.68
N THR A 788 -36.17 -45.24 18.02
CA THR A 788 -37.41 -44.41 18.25
C THR A 788 -37.73 -43.57 19.53
N THR A 789 -37.78 -42.24 19.31
CA THR A 789 -38.85 -41.23 19.63
C THR A 789 -39.35 -40.83 21.05
N ILE A 790 -39.28 -39.50 21.29
CA ILE A 790 -40.34 -38.54 21.75
C ILE A 790 -41.08 -38.80 23.08
N SER A 791 -40.90 -37.88 24.06
CA SER A 791 -41.96 -37.00 24.60
C SER A 791 -41.46 -36.04 25.72
N ASN A 792 -42.23 -34.98 25.98
CA ASN A 792 -42.02 -33.95 27.01
C ASN A 792 -43.39 -33.74 27.71
N PRO A 793 -43.52 -33.47 29.03
CA PRO A 793 -43.79 -32.08 29.46
C PRO A 793 -43.51 -31.69 30.95
N CYS A 794 -43.49 -30.36 31.21
CA CYS A 794 -43.94 -29.65 32.46
C CYS A 794 -43.25 -29.92 33.84
N SER A 795 -43.29 -29.02 34.85
CA SER A 795 -43.51 -27.55 34.93
C SER A 795 -43.24 -26.96 36.36
N ALA A 796 -42.97 -25.64 36.45
CA ALA A 796 -43.11 -24.77 37.65
C ALA A 796 -42.09 -24.92 38.84
N ARG A 797 -41.82 -23.94 39.74
CA ARG A 797 -42.26 -22.52 39.92
C ARG A 797 -41.36 -21.69 40.92
N TYR A 798 -41.37 -20.34 40.82
CA TYR A 798 -40.83 -19.28 41.74
C TYR A 798 -39.29 -19.21 41.95
N GLY A 799 -38.60 -18.07 42.23
CA GLY A 799 -38.92 -16.62 42.41
C GLY A 799 -38.24 -16.01 43.67
N PRO A 800 -38.03 -14.66 43.89
CA PRO A 800 -38.24 -13.45 43.05
C PRO A 800 -37.13 -12.33 43.13
N GLY A 801 -37.32 -11.17 42.46
CA GLY A 801 -36.62 -9.87 42.70
C GLY A 801 -35.47 -9.51 41.71
N THR A 802 -35.23 -8.25 41.27
CA THR A 802 -35.81 -6.91 41.60
C THR A 802 -35.84 -5.98 40.35
N THR A 803 -36.34 -4.74 40.46
CA THR A 803 -36.89 -3.89 39.36
C THR A 803 -35.98 -2.80 38.74
N TRP A 804 -36.07 -2.63 37.41
CA TRP A 804 -36.53 -1.43 36.64
C TRP A 804 -36.59 -0.04 37.34
N PRO A 805 -36.31 1.10 36.64
CA PRO A 805 -37.26 1.61 35.62
C PRO A 805 -36.69 2.34 34.37
N SER A 806 -37.55 2.44 33.35
CA SER A 806 -37.40 3.27 32.14
C SER A 806 -38.34 4.49 32.18
N ARG A 807 -38.23 5.40 31.19
CA ARG A 807 -39.24 6.45 30.93
C ARG A 807 -39.92 6.30 29.56
N ARG A 808 -41.22 6.60 29.61
CA ARG A 808 -42.25 6.68 28.55
C ARG A 808 -42.45 8.17 28.18
N ILE A 809 -43.21 8.65 27.18
CA ILE A 809 -43.92 8.18 25.95
C ILE A 809 -44.38 9.49 25.26
N CYS A 810 -44.63 9.51 23.94
CA CYS A 810 -45.81 10.19 23.37
C CYS A 810 -46.10 9.80 21.91
N HIS A 811 -47.37 9.60 21.57
CA HIS A 811 -47.88 9.43 20.20
C HIS A 811 -48.75 10.63 19.82
N GLY A 812 -48.86 10.90 18.51
CA GLY A 812 -49.96 11.66 17.90
C GLY A 812 -50.60 10.84 16.79
N THR A 813 -51.92 10.94 16.59
CA THR A 813 -52.69 10.05 15.70
C THR A 813 -53.82 10.79 14.98
N ASN A 814 -54.02 10.54 13.68
CA ASN A 814 -55.38 10.43 13.11
C ASN A 814 -55.39 9.70 11.73
N PRO A 815 -56.49 9.02 11.32
CA PRO A 815 -56.53 8.22 10.10
C PRO A 815 -57.60 8.66 9.06
N ARG A 816 -57.52 8.10 7.83
CA ARG A 816 -58.61 7.77 6.87
C ARG A 816 -57.97 7.08 5.65
N SER A 817 -58.16 5.78 5.38
CA SER A 817 -59.36 5.05 4.92
C SER A 817 -59.59 5.07 3.39
N GLY A 818 -59.28 3.95 2.72
CA GLY A 818 -59.61 3.65 1.33
C GLY A 818 -59.11 2.24 0.97
N ALA A 819 -59.96 1.38 0.40
CA ALA A 819 -59.62 -0.04 0.22
C ALA A 819 -60.32 -0.71 -0.99
N SER A 820 -59.53 -1.28 -1.91
CA SER A 820 -59.89 -2.28 -2.94
C SER A 820 -58.69 -2.49 -3.88
N THR A 821 -58.48 -3.61 -4.61
CA THR A 821 -58.85 -5.03 -4.39
C THR A 821 -57.93 -5.95 -5.23
N THR A 822 -57.52 -7.09 -4.65
CA THR A 822 -57.22 -8.39 -5.30
C THR A 822 -56.15 -8.58 -6.40
N ARG A 823 -55.22 -9.50 -6.07
CA ARG A 823 -54.68 -10.63 -6.89
C ARG A 823 -53.63 -10.35 -7.99
N GLY A 824 -52.53 -11.11 -7.90
CA GLY A 824 -51.55 -11.35 -8.95
C GLY A 824 -50.40 -12.23 -8.45
N CYS A 825 -50.56 -13.56 -8.44
CA CYS A 825 -49.50 -14.47 -8.01
C CYS A 825 -48.63 -14.90 -9.21
N ALA A 826 -47.31 -14.92 -9.03
CA ALA A 826 -46.38 -15.66 -9.88
C ALA A 826 -45.27 -16.26 -9.01
N CYS A 827 -45.11 -17.59 -9.08
CA CYS A 827 -43.93 -18.27 -8.53
C CYS A 827 -42.96 -18.57 -9.68
N GLY A 828 -41.68 -18.26 -9.49
CA GLY A 828 -40.59 -18.78 -10.32
C GLY A 828 -39.68 -19.66 -9.46
N ILE A 829 -39.38 -20.87 -9.93
CA ILE A 829 -38.41 -21.78 -9.31
C ILE A 829 -37.39 -22.13 -10.40
N GLY A 830 -36.11 -22.03 -10.06
CA GLY A 830 -34.95 -22.41 -10.88
C GLY A 830 -33.74 -22.51 -9.98
#